data_AF-A0A1V5FPU1-F1
#
_entry.id   AF-A0A1V5FPU1-F1
#
_cell.length_a   1.000
_cell.length_b   1.000
_cell.length_c   1.000
_cell.angle_alpha   90.00
_cell.angle_beta   90.00
_cell.angle_gamma   90.00
#
_symmetry.space_group_name_H-M   'P 1'
#
loop_
_entity.id
_entity.type
_entity.pdbx_description
1 polymer ?
#
loop_
_entity_poly.entity_id
_entity_poly.type
_entity_poly.pdbx_seq_one_letter_code
_entity_poly.pdbx_strand_id
1 'polypeptide(L)'
;MKYLPTSRIPALLLLVGVLTALPVLGPAEPMIEDADNPENNLGYVTPPDLTREVPMIEVINDPVEGYNRAIFSFNNWFAMWVMRPVTKGYRAIAPLQVRLSIRKFGHNLAYPLRLVTTLLQGKFKGAGVETARFLVNTTVGLLGFFDPAGSKLGLRPYDEDFGQTFGKWGSGPGFYFVLPFLGPSSGRDTLAWPFDAVLNPASWAPGLGQFLMVNTLSFSLPTYLRLMQTEMDPYILTRDFAALARKREVLDYRPLETEIEPSPTLQAIFLDVRDPRFPDAGATAQVKIPSTGRELPYSYWLQPTPAPLIFIMGGVGNHRLSESAMAFAEIAYTHGLSAVTLSSAMNWEFMEHAATVSVPGYTPVDAMDVYRAIDAIHQDLQQRHGANITAIGVMGLSLGALHSLYLSAFENERRGGLVPIDRFVAVNPPIDLFYSMRKLDEYYNAPLQWPEAERAARIQNTLFKAVQLTEMDLTPKTDLPFDAIESQYLIGLNFRLILRDIIYTSQRRNNMGVLATPLDTVARQAVYDEISQFSYLEYVDRFVVPYYLSHNELAATADELVSRSNLRWIEDSLAGDEDVRVYLNEDDFIIDREDIPWLRSVLGGRLTVFEGGGHLGNLYRPEVQAELVSSLVELRDNPPRRDREPVLLPAVSLPAPADAAL
;
A
#
# COMPACT_ATOMS: atom_id res chain seq x y z
N MET A 1 13.41 -10.37 11.00
CA MET A 1 12.24 -11.10 11.53
C MET A 1 11.74 -10.52 12.83
N LYS A 2 12.60 -9.99 13.73
CA LYS A 2 12.17 -9.28 14.95
C LYS A 2 11.23 -8.09 14.67
N TYR A 3 11.50 -7.32 13.61
CA TYR A 3 10.68 -6.17 13.17
C TYR A 3 9.59 -6.54 12.16
N LEU A 4 9.20 -7.81 12.06
CA LEU A 4 8.05 -8.16 11.23
C LEU A 4 6.77 -7.73 11.96
N PRO A 5 5.86 -6.99 11.31
CA PRO A 5 4.60 -6.61 11.92
C PRO A 5 3.88 -7.87 12.43
N THR A 6 3.47 -7.81 13.71
CA THR A 6 2.87 -8.95 14.41
C THR A 6 1.34 -8.94 14.37
N SER A 7 0.76 -7.83 13.92
CA SER A 7 -0.67 -7.60 13.71
C SER A 7 -1.07 -7.77 12.23
N ARG A 8 -2.38 -7.83 11.99
CA ARG A 8 -3.02 -8.03 10.67
C ARG A 8 -2.95 -6.81 9.76
N ILE A 9 -1.92 -5.97 9.86
CA ILE A 9 -2.01 -4.63 9.28
C ILE A 9 -0.85 -4.38 8.32
N PRO A 10 -0.92 -4.95 7.09
CA PRO A 10 -0.29 -4.38 5.91
C PRO A 10 -0.86 -2.98 5.59
N ALA A 11 -2.10 -2.68 6.01
CA ALA A 11 -2.78 -1.44 5.65
C ALA A 11 -2.07 -0.18 6.14
N LEU A 12 -1.29 -0.24 7.22
CA LEU A 12 -0.52 0.89 7.74
C LEU A 12 0.90 0.96 7.16
N LEU A 13 1.49 -0.17 6.73
CA LEU A 13 2.71 -0.15 5.91
C LEU A 13 2.43 0.41 4.50
N LEU A 14 1.21 0.20 3.99
CA LEU A 14 0.65 0.76 2.76
C LEU A 14 0.06 2.18 2.91
N LEU A 15 -0.02 2.73 4.13
CA LEU A 15 -0.41 4.13 4.38
C LEU A 15 0.72 4.97 4.94
N VAL A 16 1.75 4.32 5.46
CA VAL A 16 2.91 4.91 6.10
C VAL A 16 4.10 4.23 5.49
N GLY A 17 4.33 4.38 4.19
CA GLY A 17 5.62 3.97 3.65
C GLY A 17 6.72 4.71 4.43
N VAL A 18 7.33 4.00 5.38
CA VAL A 18 8.08 4.61 6.48
C VAL A 18 9.47 4.91 5.98
N LEU A 19 9.78 6.18 5.85
CA LEU A 19 11.11 6.78 5.96
C LEU A 19 10.86 8.12 6.66
N THR A 20 11.65 8.60 7.62
CA THR A 20 12.91 9.29 7.42
C THR A 20 13.41 9.79 8.83
N ALA A 21 14.73 9.81 9.13
CA ALA A 21 15.23 10.44 10.37
C ALA A 21 16.50 11.32 10.21
N LEU A 22 16.39 12.58 10.64
CA LEU A 22 17.38 13.69 10.66
C LEU A 22 18.88 13.38 10.85
N PRO A 23 19.72 14.15 10.12
CA PRO A 23 20.77 14.98 10.74
C PRO A 23 20.64 16.48 10.35
N VAL A 24 21.36 17.32 11.10
CA VAL A 24 21.37 18.80 11.11
C VAL A 24 21.05 19.46 9.77
N LEU A 25 20.00 20.31 9.77
CA LEU A 25 19.67 21.28 8.73
C LEU A 25 20.91 22.09 8.31
N GLY A 26 21.52 21.70 7.19
CA GLY A 26 22.11 22.67 6.27
C GLY A 26 21.01 23.15 5.32
N PRO A 27 21.07 24.40 4.81
CA PRO A 27 20.11 24.84 3.81
C PRO A 27 20.19 23.89 2.62
N ALA A 28 19.06 23.24 2.28
CA ALA A 28 18.93 22.61 0.98
C ALA A 28 18.95 23.75 -0.04
N GLU A 29 20.09 23.98 -0.67
CA GLU A 29 20.09 24.73 -1.92
C GLU A 29 19.28 23.90 -2.93
N PRO A 30 18.24 24.46 -3.57
CA PRO A 30 17.54 23.75 -4.62
C PRO A 30 18.56 23.44 -5.72
N MET A 31 18.81 22.14 -5.94
CA MET A 31 19.66 21.64 -7.03
C MET A 31 19.00 21.82 -8.41
N ILE A 32 17.78 22.38 -8.45
CA ILE A 32 17.06 22.76 -9.66
C ILE A 32 16.70 24.24 -9.49
N GLU A 33 17.42 25.10 -10.21
CA GLU A 33 17.16 26.53 -10.28
C GLU A 33 15.86 26.74 -11.07
N ASP A 34 14.74 26.85 -10.36
CA ASP A 34 13.37 26.95 -10.92
C ASP A 34 13.06 28.33 -11.54
N ALA A 35 14.06 29.20 -11.69
CA ALA A 35 13.84 30.60 -12.03
C ALA A 35 13.71 30.87 -13.55
N ASP A 36 14.13 29.93 -14.41
CA ASP A 36 13.99 30.03 -15.87
C ASP A 36 13.89 28.61 -16.46
N ASN A 37 12.77 27.91 -16.27
CA ASN A 37 12.46 26.72 -17.08
C ASN A 37 11.72 27.17 -18.35
N PRO A 38 12.38 27.25 -19.53
CA PRO A 38 11.74 27.61 -20.79
C PRO A 38 10.78 26.53 -21.33
N GLU A 39 10.65 25.39 -20.64
CA GLU A 39 9.87 24.21 -21.06
C GLU A 39 8.68 23.87 -20.13
N ASN A 40 8.11 24.84 -19.41
CA ASN A 40 6.83 24.62 -18.70
C ASN A 40 5.70 24.39 -19.73
N ASN A 41 5.43 23.12 -20.05
CA ASN A 41 4.50 22.74 -21.12
C ASN A 41 3.03 22.94 -20.74
N LEU A 42 2.75 23.09 -19.44
CA LEU A 42 1.41 23.15 -18.88
C LEU A 42 1.01 24.56 -18.42
N GLY A 43 1.91 25.55 -18.49
CA GLY A 43 1.62 26.94 -18.17
C GLY A 43 1.21 27.23 -16.72
N TYR A 44 1.34 26.26 -15.81
CA TYR A 44 1.04 26.45 -14.40
C TYR A 44 2.23 27.09 -13.70
N VAL A 45 1.97 28.15 -12.94
CA VAL A 45 2.96 28.73 -12.03
C VAL A 45 3.00 27.83 -10.82
N THR A 46 4.12 27.14 -10.59
CA THR A 46 4.37 26.44 -9.32
C THR A 46 4.17 27.46 -8.20
N PRO A 47 3.20 27.25 -7.30
CA PRO A 47 3.00 28.13 -6.15
C PRO A 47 4.34 28.33 -5.41
N PRO A 48 4.70 29.55 -4.97
CA PRO A 48 6.00 29.81 -4.35
C PRO A 48 6.32 28.94 -3.13
N ASP A 49 5.30 28.41 -2.44
CA ASP A 49 5.40 27.47 -1.33
C ASP A 49 5.72 26.02 -1.76
N LEU A 50 5.38 25.63 -3.00
CA LEU A 50 5.73 24.34 -3.60
C LEU A 50 7.14 24.33 -4.24
N THR A 51 7.82 25.47 -4.33
CA THR A 51 9.24 25.53 -4.76
C THR A 51 10.22 24.97 -3.71
N ARG A 52 9.74 24.73 -2.48
CA ARG A 52 10.52 24.14 -1.39
C ARG A 52 9.90 22.82 -1.01
N GLU A 53 10.42 21.71 -1.53
CA GLU A 53 9.93 20.40 -1.11
C GLU A 53 10.46 19.97 0.25
N VAL A 54 9.64 19.20 0.99
CA VAL A 54 10.14 18.44 2.14
C VAL A 54 11.11 17.37 1.61
N PRO A 55 12.39 17.38 2.02
CA PRO A 55 13.34 16.39 1.52
C PRO A 55 12.95 14.99 2.03
N MET A 56 13.05 13.99 1.16
CA MET A 56 13.05 12.60 1.59
C MET A 56 14.33 12.35 2.41
N ILE A 57 14.17 12.02 3.69
CA ILE A 57 15.28 11.86 4.64
C ILE A 57 15.76 10.40 4.78
N GLU A 58 17.06 10.19 4.59
CA GLU A 58 17.71 8.89 4.72
C GLU A 58 17.65 8.35 6.17
N VAL A 59 17.16 7.11 6.39
CA VAL A 59 17.01 6.54 7.76
C VAL A 59 18.27 5.86 8.26
N ILE A 60 18.99 5.17 7.38
CA ILE A 60 20.22 4.45 7.74
C ILE A 60 21.10 4.26 6.51
N ASN A 61 22.41 4.49 6.69
CA ASN A 61 23.40 4.26 5.64
C ASN A 61 23.48 2.76 5.29
N ASP A 62 23.35 2.46 4.00
CA ASP A 62 23.36 1.12 3.42
C ASP A 62 24.50 0.96 2.39
N PRO A 63 25.77 0.90 2.84
CA PRO A 63 26.94 0.85 1.97
C PRO A 63 27.12 -0.50 1.26
N VAL A 64 26.35 -1.53 1.66
CA VAL A 64 26.44 -2.90 1.14
C VAL A 64 25.09 -3.38 0.61
N GLU A 65 24.33 -2.48 -0.03
CA GLU A 65 22.98 -2.71 -0.54
C GLU A 65 22.88 -4.00 -1.39
N GLY A 66 23.86 -4.25 -2.27
CA GLY A 66 23.89 -5.47 -3.10
C GLY A 66 23.96 -6.78 -2.30
N TYR A 67 24.79 -6.83 -1.25
CA TYR A 67 24.83 -7.97 -0.32
C TYR A 67 23.49 -8.11 0.41
N ASN A 68 22.96 -6.99 0.90
CA ASN A 68 21.74 -6.96 1.67
C ASN A 68 20.52 -7.43 0.86
N ARG A 69 20.40 -7.02 -0.40
CA ARG A 69 19.37 -7.49 -1.34
C ARG A 69 19.50 -8.99 -1.65
N ALA A 70 20.73 -9.50 -1.77
CA ALA A 70 20.98 -10.93 -1.98
C ALA A 70 20.52 -11.76 -0.78
N ILE A 71 20.90 -11.37 0.43
CA ILE A 71 20.46 -12.06 1.66
C ILE A 71 18.97 -11.86 1.92
N PHE A 72 18.41 -10.70 1.59
CA PHE A 72 16.96 -10.47 1.64
C PHE A 72 16.20 -11.41 0.71
N SER A 73 16.70 -11.61 -0.52
CA SER A 73 16.13 -12.56 -1.47
C SER A 73 16.21 -14.00 -0.95
N PHE A 74 17.34 -14.39 -0.36
CA PHE A 74 17.49 -15.68 0.32
C PHE A 74 16.48 -15.86 1.47
N ASN A 75 16.30 -14.83 2.31
CA ASN A 75 15.35 -14.85 3.42
C ASN A 75 13.91 -14.97 2.93
N ASN A 76 13.55 -14.27 1.85
CA ASN A 76 12.22 -14.38 1.24
C ASN A 76 11.99 -15.78 0.65
N TRP A 77 12.97 -16.33 -0.05
CA TRP A 77 12.92 -17.71 -0.53
C TRP A 77 12.70 -18.70 0.63
N PHE A 78 13.47 -18.57 1.70
CA PHE A 78 13.33 -19.42 2.88
C PHE A 78 11.94 -19.25 3.53
N ALA A 79 11.46 -18.01 3.66
CA ALA A 79 10.15 -17.71 4.19
C ALA A 79 9.02 -18.36 3.37
N MET A 80 9.11 -18.29 2.04
CA MET A 80 8.10 -18.79 1.11
C MET A 80 8.10 -20.32 1.01
N TRP A 81 9.27 -20.94 0.88
CA TRP A 81 9.40 -22.36 0.55
C TRP A 81 9.58 -23.27 1.77
N VAL A 82 10.11 -22.73 2.87
CA VAL A 82 10.35 -23.50 4.10
C VAL A 82 9.39 -23.06 5.21
N MET A 83 9.33 -21.78 5.54
CA MET A 83 8.55 -21.33 6.71
C MET A 83 7.04 -21.33 6.45
N ARG A 84 6.59 -21.03 5.23
CA ARG A 84 5.16 -21.04 4.89
C ARG A 84 4.52 -22.41 5.10
N PRO A 85 5.05 -23.53 4.54
CA PRO A 85 4.46 -24.84 4.80
C PRO A 85 4.57 -25.25 6.27
N VAL A 86 5.69 -24.95 6.95
CA VAL A 86 5.87 -25.26 8.38
C VAL A 86 4.84 -24.55 9.24
N THR A 87 4.66 -23.23 9.07
CA THR A 87 3.70 -22.45 9.85
C THR A 87 2.26 -22.78 9.49
N LYS A 88 1.96 -23.14 8.22
CA LYS A 88 0.63 -23.63 7.80
C LYS A 88 0.29 -24.96 8.49
N GLY A 89 1.21 -25.92 8.51
CA GLY A 89 1.06 -27.18 9.25
C GLY A 89 0.89 -26.95 10.75
N TYR A 90 1.69 -26.06 11.33
CA TYR A 90 1.58 -25.68 12.74
C TYR A 90 0.22 -25.04 13.09
N ARG A 91 -0.28 -24.14 12.25
CA ARG A 91 -1.63 -23.52 12.41
C ARG A 91 -2.75 -24.55 12.32
N ALA A 92 -2.58 -25.63 11.55
CA ALA A 92 -3.57 -26.69 11.43
C ALA A 92 -3.69 -27.54 12.71
N ILE A 93 -2.57 -27.74 13.43
CA ILE A 93 -2.54 -28.55 14.66
C ILE A 93 -2.73 -27.71 15.94
N ALA A 94 -2.30 -26.46 15.94
CA ALA A 94 -2.30 -25.58 17.12
C ALA A 94 -3.32 -24.44 16.96
N PRO A 95 -4.47 -24.49 17.67
CA PRO A 95 -5.46 -23.42 17.67
C PRO A 95 -4.86 -22.07 18.09
N LEU A 96 -5.50 -20.98 17.66
CA LEU A 96 -5.04 -19.61 17.93
C LEU A 96 -4.72 -19.38 19.42
N GLN A 97 -5.58 -19.83 20.33
CA GLN A 97 -5.40 -19.65 21.77
C GLN A 97 -4.14 -20.34 22.30
N VAL A 98 -3.84 -21.55 21.83
CA VAL A 98 -2.63 -22.28 22.21
C VAL A 98 -1.39 -21.54 21.75
N ARG A 99 -1.38 -21.08 20.49
CA ARG A 99 -0.25 -20.32 19.93
C ARG A 99 -0.01 -19.00 20.67
N LEU A 100 -1.09 -18.32 21.06
CA LEU A 100 -1.01 -17.08 21.85
C LEU A 100 -0.43 -17.36 23.25
N SER A 101 -0.85 -18.44 23.91
CA SER A 101 -0.29 -18.86 25.19
C SER A 101 1.19 -19.22 25.09
N ILE A 102 1.61 -19.93 24.04
CA ILE A 102 3.04 -20.25 23.79
C ILE A 102 3.85 -18.97 23.55
N ARG A 103 3.30 -18.00 22.83
CA ARG A 103 3.94 -16.69 22.61
C ARG A 103 4.18 -15.96 23.93
N LYS A 104 3.17 -15.94 24.82
CA LYS A 104 3.27 -15.36 26.17
C LYS A 104 4.29 -16.09 27.03
N PHE A 105 4.32 -17.43 26.97
CA PHE A 105 5.31 -18.23 27.70
C PHE A 105 6.74 -17.88 27.26
N GLY A 106 7.00 -17.82 25.95
CA GLY A 106 8.30 -17.43 25.41
C GLY A 106 8.71 -16.01 25.83
N HIS A 107 7.76 -15.07 25.84
CA HIS A 107 7.99 -13.71 26.35
C HIS A 107 8.35 -13.72 27.85
N ASN A 108 7.61 -14.45 28.68
CA ASN A 108 7.90 -14.59 30.10
C ASN A 108 9.27 -15.23 30.35
N LEU A 109 9.65 -16.25 29.56
CA LEU A 109 10.94 -16.94 29.65
C LEU A 109 12.14 -16.02 29.36
N ALA A 110 11.97 -15.05 28.47
CA ALA A 110 12.99 -14.05 28.14
C ALA A 110 13.14 -12.93 29.19
N TYR A 111 12.50 -13.05 30.36
CA TYR A 111 12.62 -12.09 31.48
C TYR A 111 14.07 -11.75 31.89
N PRO A 112 15.01 -12.70 32.03
CA PRO A 112 16.37 -12.36 32.48
C PRO A 112 17.08 -11.37 31.57
N LEU A 113 16.89 -11.51 30.25
CA LEU A 113 17.37 -10.56 29.26
C LEU A 113 16.82 -9.16 29.54
N ARG A 114 15.49 -9.01 29.58
CA ARG A 114 14.84 -7.71 29.80
C ARG A 114 15.19 -7.09 31.13
N LEU A 115 15.28 -7.88 32.20
CA LEU A 115 15.69 -7.37 33.52
C LEU A 115 17.07 -6.72 33.45
N VAL A 116 18.06 -7.45 32.92
CA VAL A 116 19.45 -6.98 32.88
C VAL A 116 19.58 -5.76 31.99
N THR A 117 19.02 -5.80 30.78
CA THR A 117 19.12 -4.67 29.82
C THR A 117 18.39 -3.43 30.34
N THR A 118 17.23 -3.59 30.96
CA THR A 118 16.51 -2.48 31.61
C THR A 118 17.33 -1.85 32.75
N LEU A 119 18.00 -2.67 33.56
CA LEU A 119 18.90 -2.21 34.64
C LEU A 119 20.15 -1.49 34.08
N LEU A 120 20.79 -2.06 33.06
CA LEU A 120 21.95 -1.46 32.38
C LEU A 120 21.62 -0.11 31.74
N GLN A 121 20.37 0.08 31.34
CA GLN A 121 19.84 1.35 30.86
C GLN A 121 19.42 2.32 31.97
N GLY A 122 19.61 1.97 33.25
CA GLY A 122 19.27 2.81 34.41
C GLY A 122 17.76 2.93 34.68
N LYS A 123 16.93 2.08 34.06
CA LYS A 123 15.46 2.15 34.14
C LYS A 123 14.93 1.35 35.33
N PHE A 124 15.29 1.73 36.56
CA PHE A 124 14.93 0.95 37.78
C PHE A 124 13.43 0.68 37.94
N LYS A 125 12.57 1.66 37.64
CA LYS A 125 11.12 1.47 37.65
C LYS A 125 10.68 0.40 36.65
N GLY A 126 11.24 0.42 35.43
CA GLY A 126 10.97 -0.58 34.40
C GLY A 126 11.41 -1.97 34.82
N ALA A 127 12.59 -2.09 35.43
CA ALA A 127 13.09 -3.38 35.94
C ALA A 127 12.17 -3.97 37.03
N GLY A 128 11.64 -3.10 37.91
CA GLY A 128 10.62 -3.49 38.89
C GLY A 128 9.32 -3.98 38.23
N VAL A 129 8.86 -3.30 37.18
CA VAL A 129 7.68 -3.71 36.40
C VAL A 129 7.90 -5.05 35.72
N GLU A 130 9.03 -5.26 35.05
CA GLU A 130 9.37 -6.55 34.42
C GLU A 130 9.42 -7.69 35.43
N THR A 131 9.98 -7.43 36.62
CA THR A 131 10.04 -8.41 37.71
C THR A 131 8.64 -8.74 38.22
N ALA A 132 7.79 -7.73 38.43
CA ALA A 132 6.41 -7.93 38.83
C ALA A 132 5.62 -8.73 37.76
N ARG A 133 5.80 -8.40 36.47
CA ARG A 133 5.21 -9.14 35.36
C ARG A 133 5.65 -10.60 35.38
N PHE A 134 6.95 -10.86 35.50
CA PHE A 134 7.49 -12.22 35.57
C PHE A 134 6.92 -13.01 36.74
N LEU A 135 6.90 -12.45 37.95
CA LEU A 135 6.37 -13.13 39.14
C LEU A 135 4.88 -13.47 38.99
N VAL A 136 4.07 -12.49 38.58
CA VAL A 136 2.62 -12.66 38.42
C VAL A 136 2.29 -13.64 37.30
N ASN A 137 2.96 -13.53 36.14
CA ASN A 137 2.72 -14.40 35.01
C ASN A 137 3.26 -15.81 35.25
N THR A 138 4.35 -15.97 35.99
CA THR A 138 4.89 -17.30 36.36
C THR A 138 4.00 -18.01 37.38
N THR A 139 3.40 -17.28 38.32
CA THR A 139 2.54 -17.85 39.37
C THR A 139 1.09 -17.96 38.92
N VAL A 140 0.38 -16.84 38.80
CA VAL A 140 -1.04 -16.76 38.43
C VAL A 140 -1.23 -17.07 36.94
N GLY A 141 -0.28 -16.63 36.10
CA GLY A 141 -0.33 -16.86 34.66
C GLY A 141 0.14 -18.25 34.21
N LEU A 142 0.33 -19.19 35.14
CA LEU A 142 0.81 -20.56 34.89
C LEU A 142 2.11 -20.57 34.06
N LEU A 143 3.24 -20.25 34.68
CA LEU A 143 4.57 -20.17 34.05
C LEU A 143 4.68 -19.18 32.87
N GLY A 144 3.69 -18.30 32.71
CA GLY A 144 3.63 -17.30 31.65
C GLY A 144 2.79 -17.71 30.43
N PHE A 145 2.07 -18.84 30.47
CA PHE A 145 1.11 -19.17 29.42
C PHE A 145 -0.09 -18.19 29.36
N PHE A 146 -0.30 -17.43 30.42
CA PHE A 146 -1.25 -16.32 30.51
C PHE A 146 -0.56 -15.05 31.00
N ASP A 147 -1.13 -13.87 30.68
CA ASP A 147 -0.60 -12.55 31.07
C ASP A 147 -1.59 -11.78 31.97
N PRO A 148 -1.85 -12.24 33.21
CA PRO A 148 -2.63 -11.47 34.18
C PRO A 148 -1.95 -10.15 34.57
N ALA A 149 -0.62 -10.05 34.51
CA ALA A 149 0.08 -8.80 34.79
C ALA A 149 -0.32 -7.67 33.82
N GLY A 150 -0.38 -7.96 32.52
CA GLY A 150 -0.88 -7.01 31.54
C GLY A 150 -2.39 -6.82 31.62
N SER A 151 -3.15 -7.91 31.56
CA SER A 151 -4.61 -7.85 31.39
C SER A 151 -5.41 -7.46 32.65
N LYS A 152 -4.86 -7.63 33.85
CA LYS A 152 -5.55 -7.32 35.12
C LYS A 152 -4.90 -6.20 35.90
N LEU A 153 -3.57 -6.07 35.83
CA LEU A 153 -2.83 -5.04 36.58
C LEU A 153 -2.38 -3.85 35.70
N GLY A 154 -2.58 -3.92 34.39
CA GLY A 154 -2.20 -2.85 33.46
C GLY A 154 -0.69 -2.63 33.35
N LEU A 155 0.13 -3.61 33.78
CA LEU A 155 1.59 -3.50 33.73
C LEU A 155 2.08 -3.69 32.29
N ARG A 156 2.49 -2.60 31.63
CA ARG A 156 3.08 -2.66 30.28
C ARG A 156 4.51 -3.19 30.32
N PRO A 157 4.92 -4.05 29.36
CA PRO A 157 6.29 -4.56 29.31
C PRO A 157 7.30 -3.47 28.91
N TYR A 158 8.55 -3.67 29.34
CA TYR A 158 9.75 -2.97 28.89
C TYR A 158 10.60 -3.96 28.08
N ASP A 159 10.37 -4.02 26.76
CA ASP A 159 10.99 -4.97 25.83
C ASP A 159 12.42 -4.57 25.42
N GLU A 160 13.29 -4.45 26.42
CA GLU A 160 14.67 -4.00 26.30
C GLU A 160 15.64 -5.12 25.89
N ASP A 161 16.65 -4.80 25.07
CA ASP A 161 17.73 -5.70 24.66
C ASP A 161 19.12 -5.02 24.72
N PHE A 162 20.19 -5.77 24.44
CA PHE A 162 21.55 -5.21 24.47
C PHE A 162 21.81 -4.17 23.39
N GLY A 163 21.18 -4.26 22.23
CA GLY A 163 21.34 -3.25 21.18
C GLY A 163 20.70 -1.91 21.57
N GLN A 164 19.55 -1.93 22.26
CA GLN A 164 18.96 -0.73 22.89
C GLN A 164 19.88 -0.18 23.97
N THR A 165 20.45 -1.07 24.79
CA THR A 165 21.40 -0.70 25.85
C THR A 165 22.63 0.01 25.29
N PHE A 166 23.27 -0.56 24.25
CA PHE A 166 24.41 0.06 23.58
C PHE A 166 24.02 1.37 22.91
N GLY A 167 22.84 1.44 22.31
CA GLY A 167 22.28 2.67 21.74
C GLY A 167 22.16 3.78 22.79
N LYS A 168 21.60 3.45 23.96
CA LYS A 168 21.47 4.38 25.08
C LYS A 168 22.81 4.83 25.65
N TRP A 169 23.83 3.98 25.60
CA TRP A 169 25.20 4.32 25.99
C TRP A 169 25.96 5.13 24.91
N GLY A 170 25.30 5.51 23.81
CA GLY A 170 25.85 6.38 22.77
C GLY A 170 26.38 5.64 21.54
N SER A 171 26.24 4.32 21.45
CA SER A 171 26.61 3.58 20.23
C SER A 171 25.60 3.86 19.12
N GLY A 172 26.05 4.52 18.06
CA GLY A 172 25.26 4.67 16.83
C GLY A 172 24.96 3.31 16.19
N PRO A 173 23.97 3.22 15.27
CA PRO A 173 23.61 1.97 14.62
C PRO A 173 24.76 1.37 13.78
N GLY A 174 25.71 2.20 13.32
CA GLY A 174 26.69 1.81 12.32
C GLY A 174 26.05 1.82 10.94
N PHE A 175 26.34 0.81 10.12
CA PHE A 175 25.69 0.63 8.83
C PHE A 175 24.62 -0.46 8.87
N TYR A 176 23.67 -0.39 7.93
CA TYR A 176 22.62 -1.37 7.77
C TYR A 176 23.12 -2.66 7.12
N PHE A 177 22.65 -3.80 7.63
CA PHE A 177 22.75 -5.03 6.86
C PHE A 177 21.67 -6.06 7.19
N VAL A 178 21.46 -6.98 6.26
CA VAL A 178 20.51 -8.08 6.39
C VAL A 178 21.24 -9.36 6.78
N LEU A 179 20.81 -9.97 7.87
CA LEU A 179 21.32 -11.26 8.32
C LEU A 179 20.53 -12.42 7.72
N PRO A 180 21.19 -13.55 7.36
CA PRO A 180 20.49 -14.77 6.95
C PRO A 180 19.56 -15.26 8.05
N PHE A 181 18.33 -15.63 7.67
CA PHE A 181 17.21 -16.06 8.50
C PHE A 181 16.66 -14.99 9.48
N LEU A 182 17.54 -14.15 10.03
CA LEU A 182 17.20 -13.18 11.07
C LEU A 182 16.66 -11.86 10.50
N GLY A 183 17.02 -11.49 9.26
CA GLY A 183 16.52 -10.30 8.57
C GLY A 183 17.26 -8.99 8.89
N PRO A 184 16.58 -7.83 8.80
CA PRO A 184 17.17 -6.51 9.00
C PRO A 184 17.91 -6.35 10.33
N SER A 185 19.10 -5.75 10.29
CA SER A 185 19.95 -5.48 11.45
C SER A 185 20.86 -4.25 11.21
N SER A 186 21.62 -3.90 12.24
CA SER A 186 22.67 -2.87 12.20
C SER A 186 23.96 -3.43 12.82
N GLY A 187 25.09 -2.77 12.58
CA GLY A 187 26.39 -3.14 13.19
C GLY A 187 26.30 -3.27 14.70
N ARG A 188 25.65 -2.31 15.36
CA ARG A 188 25.40 -2.35 16.80
C ARG A 188 24.56 -3.55 17.21
N ASP A 189 23.43 -3.76 16.54
CA ASP A 189 22.45 -4.77 16.97
C ASP A 189 22.96 -6.20 16.73
N THR A 190 23.79 -6.41 15.72
CA THR A 190 24.44 -7.70 15.49
C THR A 190 25.52 -8.01 16.52
N LEU A 191 26.30 -7.01 16.96
CA LEU A 191 27.26 -7.19 18.04
C LEU A 191 26.58 -7.41 19.40
N ALA A 192 25.34 -6.93 19.57
CA ALA A 192 24.53 -7.18 20.75
C ALA A 192 23.97 -8.61 20.84
N TRP A 193 23.73 -9.26 19.69
CA TRP A 193 23.04 -10.55 19.63
C TRP A 193 23.65 -11.67 20.50
N PRO A 194 24.99 -11.86 20.59
CA PRO A 194 25.57 -12.86 21.50
C PRO A 194 25.23 -12.62 22.97
N PHE A 195 25.15 -11.35 23.40
CA PHE A 195 24.78 -11.00 24.77
C PHE A 195 23.29 -11.28 25.03
N ASP A 196 22.43 -10.98 24.06
CA ASP A 196 21.01 -11.33 24.11
C ASP A 196 20.82 -12.85 24.23
N ALA A 197 21.61 -13.62 23.46
CA ALA A 197 21.53 -15.08 23.43
C ALA A 197 21.91 -15.72 24.77
N VAL A 198 22.94 -15.21 25.47
CA VAL A 198 23.36 -15.70 26.79
C VAL A 198 22.27 -15.53 27.84
N LEU A 199 21.53 -14.41 27.81
CA LEU A 199 20.49 -14.10 28.81
C LEU A 199 19.09 -14.59 28.44
N ASN A 200 18.91 -15.18 27.25
CA ASN A 200 17.64 -15.77 26.85
C ASN A 200 17.69 -17.30 26.98
N PRO A 201 16.97 -17.90 27.95
CA PRO A 201 16.97 -19.35 28.15
C PRO A 201 16.58 -20.17 26.91
N ALA A 202 15.75 -19.61 26.04
CA ALA A 202 15.34 -20.28 24.80
C ALA A 202 16.49 -20.49 23.81
N SER A 203 17.58 -19.73 23.92
CA SER A 203 18.72 -19.78 22.99
C SER A 203 19.62 -21.00 23.21
N TRP A 204 19.71 -21.51 24.45
CA TRP A 204 20.56 -22.66 24.80
C TRP A 204 19.77 -23.92 25.15
N ALA A 205 18.45 -23.83 25.31
CA ALA A 205 17.57 -24.99 25.41
C ALA A 205 17.37 -25.64 24.01
N PRO A 206 17.76 -26.91 23.80
CA PRO A 206 17.70 -27.55 22.48
C PRO A 206 16.31 -27.51 21.84
N GLY A 207 16.20 -26.88 20.66
CA GLY A 207 14.96 -26.81 19.88
C GLY A 207 13.91 -25.82 20.38
N LEU A 208 14.04 -25.30 21.61
CA LEU A 208 13.04 -24.42 22.21
C LEU A 208 12.98 -23.07 21.48
N GLY A 209 14.12 -22.45 21.21
CA GLY A 209 14.19 -21.19 20.45
C GLY A 209 13.58 -21.32 19.06
N GLN A 210 13.88 -22.40 18.33
CA GLN A 210 13.33 -22.66 17.01
C GLN A 210 11.81 -22.88 17.06
N PHE A 211 11.32 -23.61 18.06
CA PHE A 211 9.89 -23.81 18.27
C PHE A 211 9.15 -22.50 18.56
N LEU A 212 9.69 -21.67 19.47
CA LEU A 212 9.12 -20.35 19.78
C LEU A 212 9.15 -19.42 18.56
N MET A 213 10.22 -19.48 17.76
CA MET A 213 10.31 -18.74 16.49
C MET A 213 9.21 -19.17 15.51
N VAL A 214 9.02 -20.48 15.28
CA VAL A 214 7.93 -20.99 14.43
C VAL A 214 6.57 -20.55 14.96
N ASN A 215 6.36 -20.61 16.27
CA ASN A 215 5.12 -20.14 16.88
C ASN A 215 4.88 -18.65 16.60
N THR A 216 5.89 -17.79 16.77
CA THR A 216 5.79 -16.36 16.48
C THR A 216 5.54 -16.09 15.00
N LEU A 217 6.27 -16.75 14.09
CA LEU A 217 6.10 -16.58 12.64
C LEU A 217 4.73 -17.07 12.15
N SER A 218 4.06 -17.97 12.89
CA SER A 218 2.69 -18.37 12.55
C SER A 218 1.65 -17.24 12.60
N PHE A 219 1.99 -16.10 13.21
CA PHE A 219 1.15 -14.91 13.26
C PHE A 219 1.49 -13.90 12.15
N SER A 220 2.78 -13.64 11.93
CA SER A 220 3.25 -12.56 11.06
C SER A 220 3.61 -12.98 9.64
N LEU A 221 3.90 -14.26 9.39
CA LEU A 221 4.37 -14.71 8.08
C LEU A 221 3.37 -14.46 6.93
N PRO A 222 2.05 -14.66 7.08
CA PRO A 222 1.11 -14.33 6.01
C PRO A 222 1.14 -12.84 5.64
N THR A 223 1.15 -11.96 6.64
CA THR A 223 1.28 -10.51 6.48
C THR A 223 2.57 -10.15 5.76
N TYR A 224 3.70 -10.71 6.20
CA TYR A 224 5.01 -10.52 5.57
C TYR A 224 5.00 -10.94 4.10
N LEU A 225 4.53 -12.15 3.79
CA LEU A 225 4.52 -12.65 2.41
C LEU A 225 3.62 -11.81 1.50
N ARG A 226 2.49 -11.30 2.01
CA ARG A 226 1.62 -10.40 1.26
C ARG A 226 2.35 -9.09 0.93
N LEU A 227 3.01 -8.48 1.90
CA LEU A 227 3.83 -7.28 1.69
C LEU A 227 4.91 -7.54 0.62
N MET A 228 5.61 -8.68 0.69
CA MET A 228 6.63 -9.03 -0.31
C MET A 228 6.06 -9.19 -1.73
N GLN A 229 4.76 -9.43 -1.87
CA GLN A 229 4.09 -9.61 -3.15
C GLN A 229 3.44 -8.33 -3.68
N THR A 230 3.12 -7.36 -2.81
CA THR A 230 2.42 -6.13 -3.23
C THR A 230 3.38 -5.01 -3.61
N GLU A 231 4.54 -4.95 -2.97
CA GLU A 231 5.52 -3.88 -3.17
C GLU A 231 6.46 -4.14 -4.34
N MET A 232 6.82 -3.08 -5.09
CA MET A 232 7.80 -3.16 -6.17
C MET A 232 9.21 -3.44 -5.65
N ASP A 233 9.59 -2.76 -4.56
CA ASP A 233 10.86 -2.93 -3.88
C ASP A 233 10.66 -3.16 -2.36
N PRO A 234 10.25 -4.38 -1.96
CA PRO A 234 9.99 -4.70 -0.57
C PRO A 234 11.23 -4.62 0.32
N TYR A 235 12.44 -4.62 -0.27
CA TYR A 235 13.70 -4.52 0.47
C TYR A 235 13.85 -3.15 1.12
N ILE A 236 13.67 -2.08 0.33
CA ILE A 236 13.80 -0.70 0.80
C ILE A 236 12.78 -0.43 1.91
N LEU A 237 11.50 -0.74 1.66
CA LEU A 237 10.45 -0.58 2.66
C LEU A 237 10.77 -1.31 3.98
N THR A 238 11.27 -2.55 3.88
CA THR A 238 11.61 -3.35 5.06
C THR A 238 12.81 -2.80 5.82
N ARG A 239 13.86 -2.33 5.11
CA ARG A 239 15.04 -1.70 5.71
C ARG A 239 14.62 -0.49 6.53
N ASP A 240 13.84 0.37 5.89
CA ASP A 240 13.54 1.69 6.42
C ASP A 240 12.57 1.63 7.61
N PHE A 241 11.55 0.79 7.51
CA PHE A 241 10.67 0.47 8.63
C PHE A 241 11.48 -0.09 9.81
N ALA A 242 12.35 -1.08 9.57
CA ALA A 242 13.14 -1.69 10.65
C ALA A 242 14.08 -0.70 11.32
N ALA A 243 14.72 0.18 10.54
CA ALA A 243 15.62 1.18 11.06
C ALA A 243 14.86 2.28 11.85
N LEU A 244 13.67 2.70 11.41
CA LEU A 244 12.87 3.66 12.17
C LEU A 244 12.30 3.05 13.45
N ALA A 245 11.75 1.83 13.39
CA ALA A 245 11.28 1.10 14.56
C ALA A 245 12.39 0.96 15.60
N ARG A 246 13.60 0.62 15.13
CA ARG A 246 14.75 0.48 16.01
C ARG A 246 15.22 1.81 16.61
N LYS A 247 15.19 2.91 15.83
CA LYS A 247 15.51 4.25 16.35
C LYS A 247 14.52 4.67 17.44
N ARG A 248 13.23 4.37 17.25
CA ARG A 248 12.15 4.64 18.22
C ARG A 248 12.38 3.92 19.55
N GLU A 249 12.70 2.62 19.49
CA GLU A 249 13.02 1.79 20.66
C GLU A 249 14.20 2.37 21.46
N VAL A 250 15.33 2.63 20.79
CA VAL A 250 16.56 3.14 21.42
C VAL A 250 16.35 4.49 22.11
N LEU A 251 15.51 5.35 21.54
CA LEU A 251 15.24 6.68 22.06
C LEU A 251 14.23 6.71 23.20
N ASP A 252 13.66 5.57 23.60
CA ASP A 252 12.54 5.53 24.56
C ASP A 252 11.42 6.49 24.15
N TYR A 253 11.12 6.52 22.85
CA TYR A 253 10.30 7.58 22.26
C TYR A 253 8.96 7.73 22.98
N ARG A 254 8.62 8.99 23.25
CA ARG A 254 7.32 9.41 23.75
C ARG A 254 6.71 10.38 22.74
N PRO A 255 5.47 10.16 22.30
CA PRO A 255 4.79 11.09 21.41
C PRO A 255 4.77 12.51 21.97
N LEU A 256 5.06 13.48 21.12
CA LEU A 256 4.80 14.89 21.41
C LEU A 256 3.29 15.09 21.56
N GLU A 257 2.88 15.85 22.57
CA GLU A 257 1.48 16.23 22.75
C GLU A 257 1.08 17.21 21.64
N THR A 258 0.15 16.78 20.79
CA THR A 258 -0.45 17.58 19.72
C THR A 258 -1.96 17.49 19.84
N GLU A 259 -2.67 18.48 19.29
CA GLU A 259 -4.12 18.39 19.12
C GLU A 259 -4.43 17.24 18.17
N ILE A 260 -5.25 16.27 18.62
CA ILE A 260 -5.54 15.07 17.84
C ILE A 260 -6.76 15.35 16.97
N GLU A 261 -6.54 15.48 15.66
CA GLU A 261 -7.57 15.70 14.64
C GLU A 261 -7.18 14.93 13.37
N PRO A 262 -7.28 13.59 13.38
CA PRO A 262 -6.82 12.77 12.28
C PRO A 262 -7.74 12.95 11.07
N SER A 263 -7.15 13.05 9.87
CA SER A 263 -7.91 13.04 8.63
C SER A 263 -8.78 11.77 8.55
N PRO A 264 -10.08 11.87 8.21
CA PRO A 264 -10.94 10.70 8.01
C PRO A 264 -10.37 9.71 6.98
N THR A 265 -9.61 10.18 5.99
CA THR A 265 -8.87 9.36 5.01
C THR A 265 -8.00 8.29 5.68
N LEU A 266 -7.33 8.61 6.80
CA LEU A 266 -6.50 7.63 7.51
C LEU A 266 -7.31 6.45 8.07
N GLN A 267 -8.62 6.59 8.23
CA GLN A 267 -9.48 5.50 8.70
C GLN A 267 -9.66 4.38 7.65
N ALA A 268 -9.15 4.56 6.42
CA ALA A 268 -9.09 3.51 5.41
C ALA A 268 -8.31 2.27 5.92
N ILE A 269 -7.38 2.44 6.87
CA ILE A 269 -6.65 1.33 7.52
C ILE A 269 -7.56 0.34 8.26
N PHE A 270 -8.79 0.73 8.59
CA PHE A 270 -9.74 -0.13 9.29
C PHE A 270 -10.51 -1.05 8.35
N LEU A 271 -10.40 -0.85 7.02
CA LEU A 271 -10.90 -1.81 6.05
C LEU A 271 -9.96 -3.02 6.02
N ASP A 272 -10.47 -4.17 6.44
CA ASP A 272 -9.69 -5.41 6.60
C ASP A 272 -10.51 -6.62 6.14
N VAL A 273 -9.81 -7.69 5.78
CA VAL A 273 -10.37 -9.00 5.51
C VAL A 273 -10.81 -9.66 6.83
N ARG A 274 -12.10 -9.96 6.93
CA ARG A 274 -12.74 -10.47 8.16
C ARG A 274 -12.35 -11.92 8.45
N ASP A 275 -12.40 -12.81 7.46
CA ASP A 275 -11.93 -14.20 7.56
C ASP A 275 -10.46 -14.30 7.13
N PRO A 276 -9.52 -14.58 8.07
CA PRO A 276 -8.10 -14.73 7.76
C PRO A 276 -7.76 -15.87 6.79
N ARG A 277 -8.73 -16.75 6.49
CA ARG A 277 -8.58 -17.85 5.54
C ARG A 277 -9.05 -17.47 4.14
N PHE A 278 -9.85 -16.41 3.99
CA PHE A 278 -10.38 -15.98 2.70
C PHE A 278 -9.28 -15.75 1.64
N PRO A 279 -8.13 -15.13 1.97
CA PRO A 279 -7.07 -14.95 0.98
C PRO A 279 -6.48 -16.26 0.45
N ASP A 280 -6.42 -17.30 1.29
CA ASP A 280 -5.94 -18.63 0.91
C ASP A 280 -7.03 -19.48 0.23
N ALA A 281 -8.29 -19.06 0.27
CA ALA A 281 -9.41 -19.76 -0.36
C ALA A 281 -9.55 -19.42 -1.86
N GLY A 282 -8.96 -18.31 -2.29
CA GLY A 282 -8.90 -17.90 -3.70
C GLY A 282 -7.83 -18.65 -4.48
N ALA A 283 -7.89 -18.49 -5.79
CA ALA A 283 -6.86 -18.97 -6.69
C ALA A 283 -6.18 -17.79 -7.40
N THR A 284 -4.92 -17.99 -7.79
CA THR A 284 -4.18 -17.07 -8.65
C THR A 284 -3.94 -17.77 -9.97
N ALA A 285 -4.22 -17.08 -11.06
CA ALA A 285 -3.94 -17.51 -12.41
C ALA A 285 -3.17 -16.40 -13.16
N GLN A 286 -2.69 -16.73 -14.33
CA GLN A 286 -2.08 -15.79 -15.26
C GLN A 286 -2.77 -15.94 -16.61
N VAL A 287 -2.98 -14.81 -17.29
CA VAL A 287 -3.55 -14.77 -18.63
C VAL A 287 -2.68 -13.95 -19.56
N LYS A 288 -2.50 -14.40 -20.79
CA LYS A 288 -1.78 -13.63 -21.81
C LYS A 288 -2.63 -12.46 -22.28
N ILE A 289 -2.12 -11.24 -22.16
CA ILE A 289 -2.78 -10.03 -22.65
C ILE A 289 -2.49 -9.89 -24.15
N PRO A 290 -3.50 -9.89 -25.04
CA PRO A 290 -3.26 -9.88 -26.48
C PRO A 290 -2.49 -8.65 -26.98
N SER A 291 -2.73 -7.48 -26.39
CA SER A 291 -2.11 -6.21 -26.82
C SER A 291 -0.61 -6.12 -26.49
N THR A 292 -0.14 -6.82 -25.46
CA THR A 292 1.27 -6.79 -25.01
C THR A 292 2.01 -8.11 -25.24
N GLY A 293 1.27 -9.21 -25.39
CA GLY A 293 1.80 -10.57 -25.44
C GLY A 293 2.35 -11.09 -24.11
N ARG A 294 2.21 -10.34 -23.01
CA ARG A 294 2.75 -10.68 -21.68
C ARG A 294 1.67 -11.32 -20.80
N GLU A 295 2.09 -12.07 -19.79
CA GLU A 295 1.18 -12.78 -18.89
C GLU A 295 0.81 -11.94 -17.67
N LEU A 296 -0.43 -11.48 -17.56
CA LEU A 296 -0.94 -10.75 -16.40
C LEU A 296 -1.42 -11.72 -15.32
N PRO A 297 -0.84 -11.68 -14.12
CA PRO A 297 -1.40 -12.36 -12.95
C PRO A 297 -2.70 -11.70 -12.47
N TYR A 298 -3.67 -12.54 -12.06
CA TYR A 298 -4.92 -12.11 -11.45
C TYR A 298 -5.35 -13.09 -10.36
N SER A 299 -6.11 -12.61 -9.37
CA SER A 299 -6.65 -13.45 -8.29
C SER A 299 -8.17 -13.52 -8.38
N TYR A 300 -8.74 -14.68 -8.07
CA TYR A 300 -10.17 -14.90 -8.22
C TYR A 300 -10.77 -15.85 -7.17
N TRP A 301 -12.07 -15.66 -6.92
CA TRP A 301 -12.91 -16.45 -6.04
C TRP A 301 -14.24 -16.71 -6.77
N LEU A 302 -14.46 -17.95 -7.22
CA LEU A 302 -15.69 -18.33 -7.92
C LEU A 302 -16.70 -18.94 -6.96
N GLN A 303 -17.97 -18.58 -7.15
CA GLN A 303 -19.07 -19.29 -6.52
C GLN A 303 -19.21 -20.71 -7.12
N PRO A 304 -19.66 -21.69 -6.31
CA PRO A 304 -19.89 -23.05 -6.81
C PRO A 304 -21.12 -23.15 -7.73
N THR A 305 -22.00 -22.14 -7.70
CA THR A 305 -23.21 -22.04 -8.53
C THR A 305 -23.08 -20.87 -9.51
N PRO A 306 -23.89 -20.82 -10.58
CA PRO A 306 -23.92 -19.67 -11.49
C PRO A 306 -24.11 -18.36 -10.73
N ALA A 307 -23.27 -17.37 -10.99
CA ALA A 307 -23.24 -16.10 -10.26
C ALA A 307 -22.62 -14.98 -11.10
N PRO A 308 -22.89 -13.70 -10.78
CA PRO A 308 -22.17 -12.58 -11.36
C PRO A 308 -20.67 -12.64 -11.04
N LEU A 309 -19.85 -12.08 -11.92
CA LEU A 309 -18.42 -11.93 -11.73
C LEU A 309 -18.08 -10.45 -11.57
N ILE A 310 -17.52 -10.07 -10.42
CA ILE A 310 -17.16 -8.68 -10.11
C ILE A 310 -15.65 -8.50 -10.23
N PHE A 311 -15.21 -7.64 -11.13
CA PHE A 311 -13.83 -7.18 -11.23
C PHE A 311 -13.60 -6.00 -10.28
N ILE A 312 -12.60 -6.11 -9.42
CA ILE A 312 -12.29 -5.14 -8.37
C ILE A 312 -10.89 -4.59 -8.61
N MET A 313 -10.80 -3.26 -8.73
CA MET A 313 -9.53 -2.55 -8.93
C MET A 313 -9.39 -1.38 -7.96
N GLY A 314 -8.18 -1.24 -7.40
CA GLY A 314 -7.87 -0.20 -6.42
C GLY A 314 -7.44 1.14 -7.03
N GLY A 315 -7.01 2.06 -6.15
CA GLY A 315 -6.50 3.37 -6.52
C GLY A 315 -5.10 3.34 -7.15
N VAL A 316 -4.46 4.51 -7.24
CA VAL A 316 -3.09 4.65 -7.77
C VAL A 316 -2.15 3.69 -7.04
N GLY A 317 -1.35 2.92 -7.77
CA GLY A 317 -0.35 2.01 -7.19
C GLY A 317 -0.90 0.77 -6.47
N ASN A 318 -2.21 0.59 -6.31
CA ASN A 318 -2.75 -0.57 -5.60
C ASN A 318 -2.50 -1.88 -6.36
N HIS A 319 -1.98 -2.87 -5.64
CA HIS A 319 -1.81 -4.24 -6.12
C HIS A 319 -3.10 -5.08 -5.90
N ARG A 320 -3.32 -6.11 -6.71
CA ARG A 320 -4.48 -7.03 -6.62
C ARG A 320 -4.61 -7.77 -5.28
N LEU A 321 -3.53 -7.86 -4.51
CA LEU A 321 -3.48 -8.49 -3.18
C LEU A 321 -3.51 -7.46 -2.03
N SER A 322 -3.71 -6.17 -2.33
CA SER A 322 -3.88 -5.12 -1.31
C SER A 322 -5.08 -5.40 -0.40
N GLU A 323 -5.05 -4.89 0.82
CA GLU A 323 -6.12 -5.15 1.81
C GLU A 323 -7.49 -4.68 1.30
N SER A 324 -7.57 -3.52 0.65
CA SER A 324 -8.83 -3.02 0.08
C SER A 324 -9.38 -3.93 -1.01
N ALA A 325 -8.55 -4.37 -1.95
CA ALA A 325 -8.97 -5.29 -3.01
C ALA A 325 -9.47 -6.63 -2.43
N MET A 326 -8.74 -7.17 -1.45
CA MET A 326 -9.09 -8.44 -0.79
C MET A 326 -10.35 -8.33 0.07
N ALA A 327 -10.53 -7.22 0.80
CA ALA A 327 -11.70 -6.98 1.62
C ALA A 327 -12.97 -6.88 0.76
N PHE A 328 -12.94 -6.13 -0.36
CA PHE A 328 -14.08 -6.07 -1.27
C PHE A 328 -14.31 -7.39 -2.01
N ALA A 329 -13.27 -8.16 -2.32
CA ALA A 329 -13.44 -9.51 -2.86
C ALA A 329 -14.16 -10.43 -1.86
N GLU A 330 -13.82 -10.37 -0.56
CA GLU A 330 -14.51 -11.11 0.49
C GLU A 330 -15.96 -10.66 0.64
N ILE A 331 -16.19 -9.35 0.66
CA ILE A 331 -17.51 -8.77 0.80
C ILE A 331 -18.40 -9.21 -0.39
N ALA A 332 -17.91 -9.12 -1.62
CA ALA A 332 -18.64 -9.61 -2.80
C ALA A 332 -18.91 -11.13 -2.71
N TYR A 333 -17.90 -11.91 -2.34
CA TYR A 333 -18.01 -13.36 -2.23
C TYR A 333 -19.03 -13.82 -1.19
N THR A 334 -19.04 -13.19 -0.02
CA THR A 334 -20.00 -13.49 1.05
C THR A 334 -21.44 -13.12 0.69
N HIS A 335 -21.64 -12.26 -0.32
CA HIS A 335 -22.95 -11.90 -0.87
C HIS A 335 -23.33 -12.73 -2.11
N GLY A 336 -22.66 -13.85 -2.37
CA GLY A 336 -23.02 -14.77 -3.44
C GLY A 336 -22.57 -14.30 -4.83
N LEU A 337 -21.60 -13.39 -4.91
CA LEU A 337 -20.97 -12.96 -6.15
C LEU A 337 -19.62 -13.67 -6.31
N SER A 338 -19.18 -13.90 -7.54
CA SER A 338 -17.78 -14.25 -7.80
C SER A 338 -16.95 -12.98 -7.87
N ALA A 339 -15.67 -13.03 -7.49
CA ALA A 339 -14.80 -11.86 -7.45
C ALA A 339 -13.48 -12.12 -8.18
N VAL A 340 -12.98 -11.10 -8.86
CA VAL A 340 -11.63 -11.00 -9.44
C VAL A 340 -10.99 -9.73 -8.94
N THR A 341 -9.73 -9.80 -8.50
CA THR A 341 -8.94 -8.61 -8.18
C THR A 341 -7.82 -8.45 -9.20
N LEU A 342 -7.61 -7.20 -9.64
CA LEU A 342 -6.54 -6.80 -10.54
C LEU A 342 -5.76 -5.61 -9.98
N SER A 343 -4.49 -5.52 -10.36
CA SER A 343 -3.62 -4.41 -10.01
C SER A 343 -4.02 -3.16 -10.82
N SER A 344 -3.90 -1.99 -10.19
CA SER A 344 -4.16 -0.70 -10.82
C SER A 344 -3.29 -0.50 -12.06
N ALA A 345 -3.76 0.26 -13.06
CA ALA A 345 -2.98 0.54 -14.27
C ALA A 345 -1.63 1.21 -13.97
N MET A 346 -1.55 1.95 -12.86
CA MET A 346 -0.34 2.61 -12.37
C MET A 346 0.40 1.80 -11.29
N ASN A 347 0.10 0.50 -11.13
CA ASN A 347 0.89 -0.42 -10.32
C ASN A 347 1.92 -1.14 -11.20
N TRP A 348 3.12 -1.37 -10.67
CA TRP A 348 4.22 -2.02 -11.39
C TRP A 348 3.83 -3.39 -12.00
N GLU A 349 2.99 -4.20 -11.33
CA GLU A 349 2.54 -5.51 -11.83
C GLU A 349 1.69 -5.33 -13.10
N PHE A 350 0.83 -4.31 -13.14
CA PHE A 350 0.04 -4.04 -14.34
C PHE A 350 0.89 -3.42 -15.45
N MET A 351 1.73 -2.43 -15.10
CA MET A 351 2.61 -1.75 -16.05
C MET A 351 3.51 -2.75 -16.80
N GLU A 352 4.06 -3.72 -16.09
CA GLU A 352 4.97 -4.70 -16.67
C GLU A 352 4.27 -5.78 -17.51
N HIS A 353 2.97 -6.03 -17.29
CA HIS A 353 2.29 -7.19 -17.87
C HIS A 353 1.12 -6.84 -18.80
N ALA A 354 0.46 -5.69 -18.63
CA ALA A 354 -0.77 -5.34 -19.36
C ALA A 354 -0.75 -3.95 -20.01
N ALA A 355 0.03 -3.00 -19.49
CA ALA A 355 0.10 -1.67 -20.09
C ALA A 355 0.78 -1.69 -21.47
N THR A 356 0.15 -1.05 -22.44
CA THR A 356 0.65 -0.89 -23.83
C THR A 356 1.67 0.23 -23.96
N VAL A 357 1.61 1.21 -23.08
CA VAL A 357 2.52 2.37 -23.02
C VAL A 357 3.42 2.31 -21.81
N SER A 358 4.61 2.89 -21.92
CA SER A 358 5.63 2.87 -20.87
C SER A 358 5.36 3.84 -19.72
N VAL A 359 4.72 4.98 -20.02
CA VAL A 359 4.45 6.06 -19.06
C VAL A 359 2.93 6.18 -18.86
N PRO A 360 2.37 5.71 -17.73
CA PRO A 360 0.95 5.83 -17.45
C PRO A 360 0.60 7.24 -16.96
N GLY A 361 -0.68 7.60 -16.95
CA GLY A 361 -1.15 8.92 -16.56
C GLY A 361 -2.01 9.61 -17.62
N TYR A 362 -2.37 8.89 -18.69
CA TYR A 362 -3.38 9.31 -19.65
C TYR A 362 -4.56 8.36 -19.59
N THR A 363 -5.61 8.82 -18.91
CA THR A 363 -6.76 7.99 -18.50
C THR A 363 -7.39 7.17 -19.65
N PRO A 364 -7.58 7.71 -20.87
CA PRO A 364 -8.16 6.92 -21.96
C PRO A 364 -7.35 5.67 -22.32
N VAL A 365 -6.02 5.74 -22.28
CA VAL A 365 -5.14 4.60 -22.59
C VAL A 365 -5.10 3.63 -21.43
N ASP A 366 -4.90 4.15 -20.22
CA ASP A 366 -4.84 3.35 -19.00
C ASP A 366 -6.14 2.55 -18.79
N ALA A 367 -7.30 3.19 -18.98
CA ALA A 367 -8.61 2.55 -18.89
C ALA A 367 -8.83 1.52 -20.00
N MET A 368 -8.38 1.77 -21.24
CA MET A 368 -8.53 0.80 -22.32
C MET A 368 -7.70 -0.46 -22.07
N ASP A 369 -6.50 -0.32 -21.52
CA ASP A 369 -5.67 -1.47 -21.16
C ASP A 369 -6.28 -2.26 -20.00
N VAL A 370 -6.91 -1.59 -19.02
CA VAL A 370 -7.71 -2.25 -17.99
C VAL A 370 -8.88 -3.02 -18.60
N TYR A 371 -9.59 -2.46 -19.58
CA TYR A 371 -10.71 -3.14 -20.23
C TYR A 371 -10.25 -4.39 -20.98
N ARG A 372 -9.13 -4.32 -21.71
CA ARG A 372 -8.52 -5.49 -22.37
C ARG A 372 -8.09 -6.56 -21.39
N ALA A 373 -7.58 -6.17 -20.22
CA ALA A 373 -7.23 -7.12 -19.16
C ALA A 373 -8.48 -7.83 -18.63
N ILE A 374 -9.58 -7.10 -18.40
CA ILE A 374 -10.87 -7.67 -17.98
C ILE A 374 -11.39 -8.67 -19.01
N ASP A 375 -11.37 -8.32 -20.30
CA ASP A 375 -11.79 -9.20 -21.39
C ASP A 375 -10.96 -10.49 -21.44
N ALA A 376 -9.63 -10.37 -21.39
CA ALA A 376 -8.74 -11.53 -21.39
C ALA A 376 -8.97 -12.44 -20.19
N ILE A 377 -9.09 -11.88 -18.97
CA ILE A 377 -9.35 -12.65 -17.74
C ILE A 377 -10.72 -13.33 -17.82
N HIS A 378 -11.74 -12.63 -18.30
CA HIS A 378 -13.07 -13.19 -18.47
C HIS A 378 -13.06 -14.41 -19.41
N GLN A 379 -12.42 -14.29 -20.58
CA GLN A 379 -12.27 -15.39 -21.53
C GLN A 379 -11.51 -16.58 -20.92
N ASP A 380 -10.43 -16.31 -20.19
CA ASP A 380 -9.64 -17.34 -19.50
C ASP A 380 -10.45 -18.10 -18.44
N LEU A 381 -11.25 -17.38 -17.63
CA LEU A 381 -12.12 -17.99 -16.62
C LEU A 381 -13.25 -18.81 -17.25
N GLN A 382 -13.87 -18.31 -18.34
CA GLN A 382 -14.86 -19.06 -19.10
C GLN A 382 -14.26 -20.36 -19.65
N GLN A 383 -13.06 -20.29 -20.24
CA GLN A 383 -12.39 -21.45 -20.83
C GLN A 383 -11.98 -22.49 -19.77
N ARG A 384 -11.41 -22.06 -18.64
CA ARG A 384 -10.87 -22.98 -17.61
C ARG A 384 -11.95 -23.67 -16.79
N HIS A 385 -13.00 -22.94 -16.44
CA HIS A 385 -13.96 -23.39 -15.44
C HIS A 385 -15.34 -23.65 -16.00
N GLY A 386 -15.58 -23.35 -17.28
CA GLY A 386 -16.94 -23.26 -17.81
C GLY A 386 -17.79 -22.34 -16.93
N ALA A 387 -17.15 -21.32 -16.34
CA ALA A 387 -17.73 -20.54 -15.27
C ALA A 387 -19.07 -20.00 -15.75
N ASN A 388 -20.14 -20.36 -15.05
CA ASN A 388 -21.49 -19.96 -15.42
C ASN A 388 -21.73 -18.53 -14.91
N ILE A 389 -20.93 -17.61 -15.44
CA ILE A 389 -20.96 -16.18 -15.16
C ILE A 389 -22.30 -15.68 -15.68
N THR A 390 -23.14 -15.15 -14.79
CA THR A 390 -24.49 -14.68 -15.17
C THR A 390 -24.52 -13.22 -15.59
N ALA A 391 -23.59 -12.42 -15.05
CA ALA A 391 -23.42 -11.00 -15.32
C ALA A 391 -21.99 -10.57 -14.97
N ILE A 392 -21.55 -9.42 -15.44
CA ILE A 392 -20.22 -8.85 -15.19
C ILE A 392 -20.37 -7.47 -14.58
N GLY A 393 -19.74 -7.26 -13.42
CA GLY A 393 -19.66 -5.94 -12.80
C GLY A 393 -18.22 -5.49 -12.64
N VAL A 394 -18.01 -4.18 -12.66
CA VAL A 394 -16.72 -3.56 -12.33
C VAL A 394 -16.89 -2.64 -11.13
N MET A 395 -16.07 -2.86 -10.11
CA MET A 395 -15.94 -1.97 -8.96
C MET A 395 -14.55 -1.34 -8.96
N GLY A 396 -14.50 -0.02 -9.09
CA GLY A 396 -13.30 0.77 -9.01
C GLY A 396 -13.26 1.64 -7.76
N LEU A 397 -12.09 1.74 -7.14
CA LEU A 397 -11.82 2.66 -6.02
C LEU A 397 -10.81 3.73 -6.47
N SER A 398 -11.04 5.01 -6.12
CA SER A 398 -10.11 6.12 -6.44
C SER A 398 -9.79 6.18 -7.94
N LEU A 399 -8.52 6.11 -8.37
CA LEU A 399 -8.17 6.04 -9.80
C LEU A 399 -8.85 4.87 -10.53
N GLY A 400 -9.01 3.71 -9.87
CA GLY A 400 -9.77 2.60 -10.43
C GLY A 400 -11.25 2.94 -10.67
N ALA A 401 -11.82 3.82 -9.85
CA ALA A 401 -13.18 4.35 -10.05
C ALA A 401 -13.23 5.21 -11.31
N LEU A 402 -12.27 6.10 -11.52
CA LEU A 402 -12.15 6.87 -12.77
C LEU A 402 -12.04 5.94 -13.99
N HIS A 403 -11.17 4.92 -13.94
CA HIS A 403 -11.07 3.93 -15.01
C HIS A 403 -12.41 3.24 -15.28
N SER A 404 -13.14 2.80 -14.24
CA SER A 404 -14.44 2.15 -14.42
C SER A 404 -15.46 3.04 -15.15
N LEU A 405 -15.42 4.36 -14.93
CA LEU A 405 -16.29 5.31 -15.63
C LEU A 405 -15.88 5.50 -17.10
N TYR A 406 -14.58 5.46 -17.40
CA TYR A 406 -14.09 5.44 -18.78
C TYR A 406 -14.45 4.15 -19.52
N LEU A 407 -14.46 2.99 -18.84
CA LEU A 407 -14.95 1.74 -19.42
C LEU A 407 -16.41 1.85 -19.86
N SER A 408 -17.28 2.43 -19.01
CA SER A 408 -18.68 2.74 -19.35
C SER A 408 -18.77 3.64 -20.59
N ALA A 409 -17.95 4.69 -20.68
CA ALA A 409 -17.91 5.55 -21.85
C ALA A 409 -17.50 4.79 -23.13
N PHE A 410 -16.52 3.89 -23.05
CA PHE A 410 -16.11 3.06 -24.19
C PHE A 410 -17.23 2.12 -24.66
N GLU A 411 -18.02 1.56 -23.75
CA GLU A 411 -19.18 0.73 -24.11
C GLU A 411 -20.27 1.55 -24.81
N ASN A 412 -20.60 2.74 -24.30
CA ASN A 412 -21.64 3.60 -24.90
C ASN A 412 -21.23 4.09 -26.29
N GLU A 413 -19.95 4.37 -26.50
CA GLU A 413 -19.38 4.71 -27.80
C GLU A 413 -19.16 3.49 -28.70
N ARG A 414 -19.47 2.27 -28.21
CA ARG A 414 -19.25 0.98 -28.88
C ARG A 414 -17.80 0.78 -29.32
N ARG A 415 -16.84 1.33 -28.57
CA ARG A 415 -15.41 1.15 -28.83
C ARG A 415 -14.98 -0.23 -28.32
N GLY A 416 -14.94 -1.19 -29.22
CA GLY A 416 -14.31 -2.49 -29.01
C GLY A 416 -15.33 -3.60 -28.75
N GLY A 417 -15.30 -4.64 -29.59
CA GLY A 417 -16.02 -5.89 -29.36
C GLY A 417 -15.41 -6.72 -28.23
N LEU A 418 -15.14 -6.08 -27.10
CA LEU A 418 -14.70 -6.70 -25.85
C LEU A 418 -15.91 -7.19 -25.06
N VAL A 419 -15.65 -7.90 -23.96
CA VAL A 419 -16.70 -8.40 -23.08
C VAL A 419 -17.63 -7.27 -22.58
N PRO A 420 -18.97 -7.40 -22.70
CA PRO A 420 -19.88 -6.38 -22.19
C PRO A 420 -19.88 -6.35 -20.66
N ILE A 421 -20.03 -5.17 -20.08
CA ILE A 421 -20.13 -4.95 -18.63
C ILE A 421 -21.57 -4.52 -18.29
N ASP A 422 -22.11 -5.09 -17.22
CA ASP A 422 -23.50 -4.93 -16.82
C ASP A 422 -23.70 -3.94 -15.65
N ARG A 423 -22.61 -3.55 -14.97
CA ARG A 423 -22.64 -2.62 -13.84
C ARG A 423 -21.27 -1.98 -13.60
N PHE A 424 -21.27 -0.68 -13.38
CA PHE A 424 -20.10 0.09 -12.97
C PHE A 424 -20.32 0.70 -11.59
N VAL A 425 -19.47 0.39 -10.64
CA VAL A 425 -19.47 0.95 -9.29
C VAL A 425 -18.18 1.73 -9.07
N ALA A 426 -18.28 3.05 -9.06
CA ALA A 426 -17.16 3.96 -8.90
C ALA A 426 -17.19 4.59 -7.49
N VAL A 427 -16.15 4.35 -6.69
CA VAL A 427 -16.03 4.85 -5.32
C VAL A 427 -14.92 5.89 -5.21
N ASN A 428 -15.29 7.11 -4.85
CA ASN A 428 -14.43 8.29 -4.74
C ASN A 428 -13.56 8.53 -6.00
N PRO A 429 -14.15 8.59 -7.22
CA PRO A 429 -13.36 8.88 -8.42
C PRO A 429 -12.78 10.30 -8.38
N PRO A 430 -11.53 10.51 -8.81
CA PRO A 430 -11.07 11.85 -9.18
C PRO A 430 -11.95 12.40 -10.31
N ILE A 431 -12.26 13.69 -10.24
CA ILE A 431 -13.09 14.39 -11.25
C ILE A 431 -12.20 15.17 -12.20
N ASP A 432 -11.29 15.95 -11.63
CA ASP A 432 -10.17 16.59 -12.32
C ASP A 432 -8.87 15.94 -11.80
N LEU A 433 -8.20 15.21 -12.69
CA LEU A 433 -7.01 14.44 -12.30
C LEU A 433 -5.85 15.35 -11.91
N PHE A 434 -5.74 16.52 -12.55
CA PHE A 434 -4.69 17.50 -12.29
C PHE A 434 -4.91 18.20 -10.93
N TYR A 435 -6.16 18.52 -10.59
CA TYR A 435 -6.54 18.96 -9.26
C TYR A 435 -6.13 17.93 -8.21
N SER A 436 -6.48 16.65 -8.42
CA SER A 436 -6.12 15.58 -7.48
C SER A 436 -4.60 15.47 -7.30
N MET A 437 -3.83 15.51 -8.38
CA MET A 437 -2.36 15.47 -8.34
C MET A 437 -1.77 16.62 -7.53
N ARG A 438 -2.22 17.85 -7.78
CA ARG A 438 -1.80 19.03 -7.00
C ARG A 438 -2.10 18.85 -5.50
N LYS A 439 -3.27 18.28 -5.16
CA LYS A 439 -3.63 18.01 -3.77
C LYS A 439 -2.73 16.98 -3.10
N LEU A 440 -2.25 15.97 -3.83
CA LEU A 440 -1.26 15.02 -3.32
C LEU A 440 0.07 15.71 -3.00
N ASP A 441 0.53 16.60 -3.89
CA ASP A 441 1.76 17.37 -3.69
C ASP A 441 1.63 18.36 -2.51
N GLU A 442 0.48 19.06 -2.39
CA GLU A 442 0.15 19.90 -1.23
C GLU A 442 0.19 19.09 0.09
N TYR A 443 -0.35 17.86 0.08
CA TYR A 443 -0.38 16.99 1.26
C TYR A 443 1.02 16.52 1.67
N TYR A 444 1.87 16.14 0.71
CA TYR A 444 3.27 15.79 0.99
C TYR A 444 4.05 16.97 1.59
N ASN A 445 3.75 18.18 1.12
CA ASN A 445 4.39 19.41 1.58
C ASN A 445 3.72 20.06 2.80
N ALA A 446 2.69 19.45 3.38
CA ALA A 446 2.02 19.97 4.58
C ALA A 446 2.99 20.32 5.76
N PRO A 447 4.08 19.58 6.03
CA PRO A 447 5.07 19.94 7.05
C PRO A 447 5.76 21.31 6.86
N LEU A 448 5.70 21.92 5.67
CA LEU A 448 6.22 23.27 5.44
C LEU A 448 5.50 24.33 6.28
N GLN A 449 4.26 24.06 6.69
CA GLN A 449 3.48 24.91 7.59
C GLN A 449 4.07 24.96 9.00
N TRP A 450 4.88 23.97 9.41
CA TRP A 450 5.57 24.01 10.69
C TRP A 450 6.77 24.97 10.66
N PRO A 451 7.14 25.59 11.79
CA PRO A 451 8.37 26.35 11.92
C PRO A 451 9.58 25.51 11.49
N GLU A 452 10.44 26.08 10.65
CA GLU A 452 11.60 25.37 10.06
C GLU A 452 12.48 24.67 11.12
N ALA A 453 12.71 25.34 12.25
CA ALA A 453 13.51 24.82 13.36
C ALA A 453 12.92 23.58 14.05
N GLU A 454 11.59 23.39 14.00
CA GLU A 454 10.89 22.25 14.60
C GLU A 454 10.50 21.18 13.59
N ARG A 455 10.40 21.55 12.31
CA ARG A 455 9.80 20.75 11.23
C ARG A 455 10.29 19.31 11.25
N ALA A 456 11.60 19.12 11.27
CA ALA A 456 12.15 17.80 11.11
C ALA A 456 12.01 16.92 12.37
N ALA A 457 11.96 17.53 13.57
CA ALA A 457 11.61 16.81 14.79
C ALA A 457 10.13 16.40 14.78
N ARG A 458 9.25 17.26 14.23
CA ARG A 458 7.83 16.95 14.05
C ARG A 458 7.59 15.86 13.01
N ILE A 459 8.26 15.90 11.85
CA ILE A 459 8.23 14.81 10.86
C ILE A 459 8.65 13.49 11.51
N GLN A 460 9.76 13.48 12.24
CA GLN A 460 10.21 12.28 12.94
C GLN A 460 9.18 11.78 13.97
N ASN A 461 8.53 12.69 14.70
CA ASN A 461 7.44 12.37 15.61
C ASN A 461 6.25 11.74 14.89
N THR A 462 5.82 12.29 13.75
CA THR A 462 4.75 11.73 12.91
C THR A 462 5.05 10.29 12.53
N LEU A 463 6.26 10.03 12.06
CA LEU A 463 6.66 8.71 11.60
C LEU A 463 6.82 7.72 12.75
N PHE A 464 7.27 8.17 13.91
CA PHE A 464 7.33 7.33 15.11
C PHE A 464 5.95 6.96 15.66
N LYS A 465 4.98 7.89 15.65
CA LYS A 465 3.57 7.60 15.93
C LYS A 465 3.03 6.54 14.97
N ALA A 466 3.36 6.68 13.69
CA ALA A 466 2.93 5.75 12.65
C ALA A 466 3.53 4.34 12.83
N VAL A 467 4.84 4.22 13.07
CA VAL A 467 5.46 2.93 13.42
C VAL A 467 4.82 2.34 14.68
N GLN A 468 4.57 3.15 15.71
CA GLN A 468 3.92 2.68 16.93
C GLN A 468 2.52 2.09 16.67
N LEU A 469 1.74 2.64 15.74
CA LEU A 469 0.44 2.07 15.37
C LEU A 469 0.56 0.68 14.74
N THR A 470 1.63 0.38 14.00
CA THR A 470 1.83 -0.97 13.41
C THR A 470 1.99 -2.06 14.47
N GLU A 471 2.38 -1.69 15.69
CA GLU A 471 2.55 -2.60 16.82
C GLU A 471 1.26 -2.84 17.61
N MET A 472 0.20 -2.11 17.26
CA MET A 472 -1.11 -2.18 17.91
C MET A 472 -2.08 -3.09 17.11
N ASP A 473 -3.04 -3.67 17.82
CA ASP A 473 -4.23 -4.28 17.21
C ASP A 473 -5.20 -3.14 16.86
N LEU A 474 -5.14 -2.63 15.63
CA LEU A 474 -6.04 -1.55 15.21
C LEU A 474 -7.45 -2.10 15.00
N THR A 475 -8.42 -1.32 15.47
CA THR A 475 -9.85 -1.56 15.27
C THR A 475 -10.49 -0.23 14.93
N PRO A 476 -11.71 -0.20 14.38
CA PRO A 476 -12.46 1.05 14.19
C PRO A 476 -12.65 1.92 15.45
N LYS A 477 -12.35 1.41 16.64
CA LYS A 477 -12.39 2.15 17.91
C LYS A 477 -11.03 2.70 18.35
N THR A 478 -9.97 2.45 17.57
CA THR A 478 -8.63 2.91 17.88
C THR A 478 -8.48 4.36 17.49
N ASP A 479 -8.13 5.22 18.45
CA ASP A 479 -7.81 6.62 18.17
C ASP A 479 -6.50 6.72 17.38
N LEU A 480 -6.52 7.49 16.30
CA LEU A 480 -5.34 7.77 15.49
C LEU A 480 -4.66 9.02 16.04
N PRO A 481 -3.42 8.94 16.55
CA PRO A 481 -2.78 10.00 17.34
C PRO A 481 -2.14 11.08 16.46
N PHE A 482 -2.84 11.50 15.39
CA PHE A 482 -2.33 12.46 14.41
C PHE A 482 -3.10 13.77 14.45
N ASP A 483 -2.39 14.87 14.28
CA ASP A 483 -2.99 16.15 13.91
C ASP A 483 -3.29 16.21 12.39
N ALA A 484 -3.88 17.32 11.94
CA ALA A 484 -4.24 17.50 10.54
C ALA A 484 -3.03 17.53 9.59
N ILE A 485 -1.93 18.19 9.97
CA ILE A 485 -0.71 18.30 9.15
C ILE A 485 0.00 16.94 9.10
N GLU A 486 0.09 16.25 10.23
CA GLU A 486 0.61 14.89 10.33
C GLU A 486 -0.18 13.94 9.42
N SER A 487 -1.51 14.06 9.41
CA SER A 487 -2.37 13.24 8.56
C SER A 487 -2.16 13.52 7.08
N GLN A 488 -2.13 14.79 6.68
CA GLN A 488 -1.85 15.21 5.31
C GLN A 488 -0.49 14.68 4.84
N TYR A 489 0.54 14.84 5.67
CA TYR A 489 1.88 14.38 5.35
C TYR A 489 1.95 12.86 5.14
N LEU A 490 1.34 12.07 6.01
CA LEU A 490 1.34 10.60 5.87
C LEU A 490 0.64 10.15 4.58
N ILE A 491 -0.50 10.76 4.26
CA ILE A 491 -1.22 10.50 3.02
C ILE A 491 -0.34 10.87 1.82
N GLY A 492 0.22 12.09 1.79
CA GLY A 492 1.08 12.55 0.70
C GLY A 492 2.35 11.72 0.55
N LEU A 493 2.99 11.32 1.65
CA LEU A 493 4.17 10.44 1.66
C LEU A 493 3.87 9.08 1.02
N ASN A 494 2.71 8.49 1.30
CA ASN A 494 2.32 7.24 0.68
C ASN A 494 2.22 7.37 -0.85
N PHE A 495 1.56 8.43 -1.33
CA PHE A 495 1.45 8.70 -2.76
C PHE A 495 2.81 9.03 -3.39
N ARG A 496 3.70 9.73 -2.69
CA ARG A 496 5.06 10.01 -3.18
C ARG A 496 5.88 8.74 -3.38
N LEU A 497 5.70 7.72 -2.54
CA LEU A 497 6.35 6.42 -2.71
C LEU A 497 5.75 5.61 -3.86
N ILE A 498 4.44 5.72 -4.08
CA ILE A 498 3.79 5.14 -5.27
C ILE A 498 4.32 5.81 -6.54
N LEU A 499 4.47 7.14 -6.55
CA LEU A 499 5.05 7.89 -7.65
C LEU A 499 6.47 7.44 -7.97
N ARG A 500 7.30 7.18 -6.94
CA ARG A 500 8.64 6.63 -7.12
C ARG A 500 8.61 5.32 -7.91
N ASP A 501 7.69 4.43 -7.56
CA ASP A 501 7.55 3.14 -8.23
C ASP A 501 7.05 3.28 -9.68
N ILE A 502 6.14 4.24 -9.93
CA ILE A 502 5.67 4.59 -11.28
C ILE A 502 6.82 5.11 -12.14
N ILE A 503 7.60 6.08 -11.66
CA ILE A 503 8.73 6.66 -12.41
C ILE A 503 9.79 5.60 -12.69
N TYR A 504 10.19 4.83 -11.67
CA TYR A 504 11.19 3.78 -11.84
C TYR A 504 10.74 2.74 -12.88
N THR A 505 9.50 2.26 -12.78
CA THR A 505 8.95 1.27 -13.73
C THR A 505 8.84 1.85 -15.14
N SER A 506 8.42 3.11 -15.26
CA SER A 506 8.32 3.80 -16.56
C SER A 506 9.68 3.93 -17.23
N GLN A 507 10.70 4.41 -16.51
CA GLN A 507 12.05 4.56 -17.05
C GLN A 507 12.73 3.23 -17.34
N ARG A 508 12.38 2.17 -16.61
CA ARG A 508 12.86 0.81 -16.90
C ARG A 508 12.30 0.28 -18.22
N ARG A 509 11.05 0.62 -18.54
CA ARG A 509 10.37 0.19 -19.78
C ARG A 509 10.73 1.08 -20.97
N ASN A 510 10.90 2.37 -20.75
CA ASN A 510 11.38 3.34 -21.73
C ASN A 510 12.17 4.44 -21.03
N ASN A 511 13.50 4.36 -21.09
CA ASN A 511 14.36 5.38 -20.51
C ASN A 511 14.30 6.64 -21.37
N MET A 512 13.65 7.68 -20.85
CA MET A 512 13.46 8.96 -21.55
C MET A 512 14.65 9.91 -21.39
N GLY A 513 15.68 9.53 -20.65
CA GLY A 513 16.84 10.38 -20.36
C GLY A 513 16.53 11.52 -19.38
N VAL A 514 15.40 11.45 -18.66
CA VAL A 514 14.98 12.44 -17.66
C VAL A 514 15.79 12.30 -16.37
N LEU A 515 16.13 11.06 -15.99
CA LEU A 515 16.95 10.78 -14.81
C LEU A 515 18.44 10.85 -15.17
N ALA A 516 19.21 11.59 -14.38
CA ALA A 516 20.66 11.66 -14.46
C ALA A 516 21.33 10.40 -13.89
N THR A 517 20.75 9.82 -12.84
CA THR A 517 21.24 8.58 -12.22
C THR A 517 20.78 7.38 -13.03
N PRO A 518 21.70 6.50 -13.46
CA PRO A 518 21.32 5.30 -14.19
C PRO A 518 20.48 4.37 -13.31
N LEU A 519 19.52 3.69 -13.94
CA LEU A 519 18.80 2.60 -13.28
C LEU A 519 19.77 1.46 -12.98
N ASP A 520 19.86 1.06 -11.71
CA ASP A 520 20.65 -0.08 -11.27
C ASP A 520 19.73 -1.12 -10.60
N THR A 521 20.04 -2.40 -10.80
CA THR A 521 19.25 -3.54 -10.27
C THR A 521 19.81 -4.07 -8.95
N VAL A 522 21.06 -3.75 -8.63
CA VAL A 522 21.82 -4.17 -7.46
C VAL A 522 21.81 -3.07 -6.38
N ALA A 523 21.89 -1.80 -6.76
CA ALA A 523 21.81 -0.67 -5.82
C ALA A 523 20.85 0.39 -6.34
N ARG A 524 19.73 0.62 -5.65
CA ARG A 524 18.66 1.53 -6.12
C ARG A 524 18.56 2.81 -5.32
N GLN A 525 19.29 2.94 -4.22
CA GLN A 525 19.13 4.11 -3.34
C GLN A 525 19.36 5.42 -4.08
N ALA A 526 20.47 5.55 -4.80
CA ALA A 526 20.81 6.80 -5.48
C ALA A 526 19.74 7.26 -6.49
N VAL A 527 19.21 6.33 -7.28
CA VAL A 527 18.15 6.65 -8.24
C VAL A 527 16.81 6.91 -7.55
N TYR A 528 16.54 6.25 -6.42
CA TYR A 528 15.37 6.56 -5.61
C TYR A 528 15.46 7.93 -4.94
N ASP A 529 16.66 8.37 -4.55
CA ASP A 529 16.89 9.71 -4.00
C ASP A 529 16.63 10.79 -5.05
N GLU A 530 17.04 10.55 -6.30
CA GLU A 530 16.72 11.44 -7.42
C GLU A 530 15.22 11.43 -7.75
N ILE A 531 14.63 10.24 -7.94
CA ILE A 531 13.20 10.11 -8.27
C ILE A 531 12.32 10.76 -7.19
N SER A 532 12.75 10.67 -5.94
CA SER A 532 12.05 11.25 -4.79
C SER A 532 11.94 12.78 -4.83
N GLN A 533 12.65 13.46 -5.74
CA GLN A 533 12.59 14.91 -5.94
C GLN A 533 11.51 15.34 -6.93
N PHE A 534 10.82 14.41 -7.62
CA PHE A 534 9.74 14.74 -8.54
C PHE A 534 8.37 14.68 -7.90
N SER A 535 7.63 15.78 -7.98
CA SER A 535 6.20 15.87 -7.69
C SER A 535 5.32 15.20 -8.74
N TYR A 536 4.04 14.97 -8.41
CA TYR A 536 3.09 14.46 -9.40
C TYR A 536 2.93 15.44 -10.56
N LEU A 537 2.91 16.74 -10.29
CA LEU A 537 2.87 17.76 -11.33
C LEU A 537 4.12 17.72 -12.23
N GLU A 538 5.31 17.59 -11.66
CA GLU A 538 6.54 17.42 -12.46
C GLU A 538 6.59 16.07 -13.18
N TYR A 539 5.99 15.02 -12.63
CA TYR A 539 5.84 13.76 -13.34
C TYR A 539 5.03 13.95 -14.62
N VAL A 540 3.91 14.67 -14.54
CA VAL A 540 3.11 14.97 -15.73
C VAL A 540 3.91 15.81 -16.73
N ASP A 541 4.55 16.88 -16.28
CA ASP A 541 5.27 17.83 -17.14
C ASP A 541 6.52 17.21 -17.80
N ARG A 542 7.31 16.41 -17.05
CA ARG A 542 8.61 15.89 -17.51
C ARG A 542 8.55 14.49 -18.09
N PHE A 543 7.52 13.71 -17.78
CA PHE A 543 7.40 12.32 -18.24
C PHE A 543 6.15 12.12 -19.10
N VAL A 544 4.96 12.42 -18.59
CA VAL A 544 3.70 12.11 -19.29
C VAL A 544 3.57 12.93 -20.57
N VAL A 545 3.60 14.26 -20.48
CA VAL A 545 3.38 15.15 -21.61
C VAL A 545 4.41 14.91 -22.73
N PRO A 546 5.74 14.86 -22.46
CA PRO A 546 6.73 14.60 -23.51
C PRO A 546 6.59 13.21 -24.12
N TYR A 547 6.22 12.20 -23.33
CA TYR A 547 5.99 10.85 -23.84
C TYR A 547 4.84 10.83 -24.85
N TYR A 548 3.68 11.38 -24.50
CA TYR A 548 2.51 11.32 -25.38
C TYR A 548 2.61 12.24 -26.60
N LEU A 549 3.23 13.42 -26.47
CA LEU A 549 3.45 14.32 -27.61
C LEU A 549 4.45 13.73 -28.61
N SER A 550 5.48 13.02 -28.15
CA SER A 550 6.45 12.36 -29.05
C SER A 550 5.88 11.13 -29.76
N HIS A 551 4.85 10.48 -29.19
CA HIS A 551 4.20 9.30 -29.77
C HIS A 551 2.93 9.64 -30.59
N ASN A 552 2.64 10.94 -30.78
CA ASN A 552 1.81 11.64 -31.79
C ASN A 552 0.52 10.99 -32.35
N GLU A 553 -0.07 9.99 -31.70
CA GLU A 553 -1.30 9.33 -32.15
C GLU A 553 -2.46 9.45 -31.14
N LEU A 554 -2.27 10.09 -29.98
CA LEU A 554 -3.18 10.00 -28.83
C LEU A 554 -3.70 11.36 -28.29
N ALA A 555 -2.92 12.44 -28.41
CA ALA A 555 -3.30 13.83 -28.10
C ALA A 555 -2.42 14.82 -28.88
N ALA A 556 -2.96 15.96 -29.31
CA ALA A 556 -2.24 16.97 -30.09
C ALA A 556 -1.54 18.04 -29.22
N THR A 557 -2.01 18.26 -27.99
CA THR A 557 -1.46 19.24 -27.03
C THR A 557 -1.49 18.72 -25.60
N ALA A 558 -0.71 19.34 -24.71
CA ALA A 558 -0.73 19.04 -23.28
C ALA A 558 -2.11 19.32 -22.65
N ASP A 559 -2.74 20.45 -23.01
CA ASP A 559 -4.09 20.80 -22.56
C ASP A 559 -5.14 19.76 -22.98
N GLU A 560 -5.02 19.23 -24.20
CA GLU A 560 -5.92 18.19 -24.68
C GLU A 560 -5.72 16.88 -23.90
N LEU A 561 -4.47 16.50 -23.61
CA LEU A 561 -4.15 15.32 -22.80
C LEU A 561 -4.78 15.41 -21.41
N VAL A 562 -4.62 16.55 -20.74
CA VAL A 562 -5.21 16.81 -19.41
C VAL A 562 -6.73 16.79 -19.50
N SER A 563 -7.32 17.51 -20.46
CA SER A 563 -8.78 17.60 -20.61
C SER A 563 -9.42 16.24 -20.85
N ARG A 564 -8.80 15.41 -21.71
CA ARG A 564 -9.26 14.03 -22.02
C ARG A 564 -9.04 13.03 -20.89
N SER A 565 -8.36 13.41 -19.81
CA SER A 565 -8.18 12.59 -18.62
C SER A 565 -9.18 12.93 -17.51
N ASN A 566 -9.91 14.05 -17.65
CA ASN A 566 -10.88 14.51 -16.68
C ASN A 566 -12.25 13.85 -16.89
N LEU A 567 -13.02 13.69 -15.81
CA LEU A 567 -14.32 13.03 -15.86
C LEU A 567 -15.35 13.83 -16.68
N ARG A 568 -15.20 15.16 -16.72
CA ARG A 568 -16.02 16.06 -17.53
C ARG A 568 -15.94 15.76 -19.03
N TRP A 569 -14.85 15.15 -19.50
CA TRP A 569 -14.71 14.78 -20.91
C TRP A 569 -15.72 13.72 -21.36
N ILE A 570 -16.15 12.84 -20.44
CA ILE A 570 -17.09 11.75 -20.72
C ILE A 570 -18.50 12.04 -20.18
N GLU A 571 -18.82 13.31 -19.91
CA GLU A 571 -20.11 13.74 -19.35
C GLU A 571 -21.31 13.20 -20.13
N ASP A 572 -21.31 13.37 -21.45
CA ASP A 572 -22.41 12.92 -22.33
C ASP A 572 -22.63 11.40 -22.24
N SER A 573 -21.53 10.64 -22.21
CA SER A 573 -21.56 9.18 -22.07
C SER A 573 -22.06 8.75 -20.70
N LEU A 574 -21.75 9.50 -19.64
CA LEU A 574 -22.19 9.20 -18.27
C LEU A 574 -23.64 9.61 -18.00
N ALA A 575 -24.12 10.69 -18.60
CA ALA A 575 -25.47 11.22 -18.35
C ALA A 575 -26.57 10.20 -18.71
N GLY A 576 -26.35 9.40 -19.75
CA GLY A 576 -27.31 8.38 -20.22
C GLY A 576 -27.14 6.97 -19.68
N ASP A 577 -26.09 6.69 -18.91
CA ASP A 577 -25.73 5.32 -18.54
C ASP A 577 -26.43 4.84 -17.25
N GLU A 578 -27.51 4.06 -17.40
CA GLU A 578 -28.27 3.52 -16.27
C GLU A 578 -27.51 2.47 -15.45
N ASP A 579 -26.40 1.91 -15.97
CA ASP A 579 -25.59 0.88 -15.35
C ASP A 579 -24.46 1.47 -14.47
N VAL A 580 -24.30 2.80 -14.43
CA VAL A 580 -23.32 3.48 -13.58
C VAL A 580 -23.87 3.80 -12.18
N ARG A 581 -23.06 3.57 -11.13
CA ARG A 581 -23.29 4.00 -9.75
C ARG A 581 -22.03 4.67 -9.22
N VAL A 582 -22.17 5.87 -8.67
CA VAL A 582 -21.05 6.64 -8.13
C VAL A 582 -21.29 6.93 -6.65
N TYR A 583 -20.26 6.66 -5.86
CA TYR A 583 -20.24 6.89 -4.42
C TYR A 583 -19.12 7.86 -4.09
N LEU A 584 -19.41 8.89 -3.31
CA LEU A 584 -18.48 9.96 -2.98
C LEU A 584 -18.59 10.32 -1.50
N ASN A 585 -17.51 10.82 -0.91
CA ASN A 585 -17.56 11.51 0.37
C ASN A 585 -17.49 13.02 0.13
N GLU A 586 -18.33 13.80 0.82
CA GLU A 586 -18.38 15.25 0.66
C GLU A 586 -17.07 15.95 1.09
N ASP A 587 -16.35 15.34 2.04
CA ASP A 587 -15.06 15.79 2.56
C ASP A 587 -13.85 15.14 1.88
N ASP A 588 -14.02 14.53 0.71
CA ASP A 588 -12.91 13.98 -0.07
C ASP A 588 -12.00 15.11 -0.58
N PHE A 589 -10.71 15.02 -0.25
CA PHE A 589 -9.73 16.07 -0.52
C PHE A 589 -9.21 16.08 -1.96
N ILE A 590 -9.41 15.00 -2.71
CA ILE A 590 -8.90 14.90 -4.09
C ILE A 590 -9.85 15.48 -5.14
N ILE A 591 -10.99 16.03 -4.72
CA ILE A 591 -11.96 16.69 -5.61
C ILE A 591 -12.23 18.12 -5.12
N ASP A 592 -12.70 18.97 -6.03
CA ASP A 592 -13.28 20.24 -5.61
C ASP A 592 -14.72 20.03 -5.15
N ARG A 593 -15.12 20.65 -4.03
CA ARG A 593 -16.50 20.58 -3.56
C ARG A 593 -17.48 21.20 -4.58
N GLU A 594 -17.00 22.12 -5.40
CA GLU A 594 -17.76 22.72 -6.50
C GLU A 594 -18.09 21.72 -7.63
N ASP A 595 -17.42 20.56 -7.68
CA ASP A 595 -17.73 19.51 -8.65
C ASP A 595 -18.97 18.67 -8.27
N ILE A 596 -19.36 18.63 -6.99
CA ILE A 596 -20.49 17.81 -6.51
C ILE A 596 -21.83 18.22 -7.16
N PRO A 597 -22.18 19.52 -7.25
CA PRO A 597 -23.38 19.96 -7.97
C PRO A 597 -23.40 19.49 -9.44
N TRP A 598 -22.26 19.53 -10.13
CA TRP A 598 -22.15 19.05 -11.51
C TRP A 598 -22.33 17.53 -11.60
N LEU A 599 -21.65 16.75 -10.75
CA LEU A 599 -21.87 15.30 -10.70
C LEU A 599 -23.34 14.95 -10.44
N ARG A 600 -24.01 15.71 -9.57
CA ARG A 600 -25.43 15.51 -9.27
C ARG A 600 -26.32 15.80 -10.48
N SER A 601 -25.99 16.80 -11.30
CA SER A 601 -26.75 17.08 -12.53
C SER A 601 -26.56 15.99 -13.59
N VAL A 602 -25.38 15.37 -13.67
CA VAL A 602 -25.07 14.30 -14.63
C VAL A 602 -25.67 12.96 -14.21
N LEU A 603 -25.52 12.59 -12.93
CA LEU A 603 -25.83 11.25 -12.44
C LEU A 603 -27.21 11.12 -11.80
N GLY A 604 -27.78 12.22 -11.29
CA GLY A 604 -29.07 12.21 -10.61
C GLY A 604 -29.10 11.22 -9.45
N GLY A 605 -30.03 10.26 -9.49
CA GLY A 605 -30.19 9.21 -8.47
C GLY A 605 -29.09 8.14 -8.46
N ARG A 606 -28.15 8.18 -9.43
CA ARG A 606 -27.00 7.26 -9.51
C ARG A 606 -25.81 7.72 -8.67
N LEU A 607 -25.86 8.93 -8.10
CA LEU A 607 -24.85 9.48 -7.21
C LEU A 607 -25.30 9.41 -5.74
N THR A 608 -24.50 8.74 -4.92
CA THR A 608 -24.64 8.72 -3.47
C THR A 608 -23.48 9.51 -2.87
N VAL A 609 -23.78 10.53 -2.06
CA VAL A 609 -22.78 11.33 -1.35
C VAL A 609 -22.92 11.09 0.15
N PHE A 610 -21.88 10.60 0.78
CA PHE A 610 -21.79 10.44 2.23
C PHE A 610 -21.29 11.74 2.88
N GLU A 611 -21.87 12.11 4.02
CA GLU A 611 -21.54 13.37 4.74
C GLU A 611 -20.08 13.45 5.20
N GLY A 612 -19.40 12.31 5.37
CA GLY A 612 -18.01 12.28 5.81
C GLY A 612 -17.33 10.93 5.62
N GLY A 613 -16.01 10.97 5.52
CA GLY A 613 -15.18 9.80 5.29
C GLY A 613 -13.83 10.07 4.65
N GLY A 614 -13.56 11.32 4.23
CA GLY A 614 -12.34 11.68 3.50
C GLY A 614 -12.23 10.87 2.20
N HIS A 615 -11.02 10.64 1.74
CA HIS A 615 -10.79 9.76 0.60
C HIS A 615 -10.81 8.28 1.05
N LEU A 616 -11.86 7.52 0.71
CA LEU A 616 -12.01 6.08 1.02
C LEU A 616 -11.99 5.69 2.52
N GLY A 617 -12.00 6.66 3.45
CA GLY A 617 -11.79 6.40 4.87
C GLY A 617 -12.97 5.77 5.60
N ASN A 618 -14.19 5.90 5.06
CA ASN A 618 -15.40 5.32 5.65
C ASN A 618 -15.73 3.90 5.16
N LEU A 619 -14.91 3.30 4.29
CA LEU A 619 -15.22 2.01 3.66
C LEU A 619 -15.24 0.81 4.62
N TYR A 620 -14.69 0.95 5.83
CA TYR A 620 -14.81 -0.08 6.87
C TYR A 620 -16.21 -0.13 7.50
N ARG A 621 -17.02 0.92 7.34
CA ARG A 621 -18.31 1.07 8.00
C ARG A 621 -19.34 0.12 7.38
N PRO A 622 -20.05 -0.70 8.18
CA PRO A 622 -21.01 -1.67 7.66
C PRO A 622 -22.10 -1.06 6.78
N GLU A 623 -22.57 0.14 7.10
CA GLU A 623 -23.59 0.86 6.34
C GLU A 623 -23.10 1.28 4.95
N VAL A 624 -21.85 1.74 4.84
CA VAL A 624 -21.22 2.09 3.56
C VAL A 624 -21.00 0.82 2.73
N GLN A 625 -20.51 -0.25 3.36
CA GLN A 625 -20.31 -1.54 2.69
C GLN A 625 -21.63 -2.11 2.16
N ALA A 626 -22.70 -2.06 2.95
CA ALA A 626 -24.02 -2.53 2.53
C ALA A 626 -24.54 -1.77 1.31
N GLU A 627 -24.34 -0.45 1.30
CA GLU A 627 -24.75 0.43 0.21
C GLU A 627 -23.93 0.19 -1.08
N LEU A 628 -22.62 0.00 -0.98
CA LEU A 628 -21.77 -0.30 -2.15
C LEU A 628 -22.10 -1.66 -2.77
N VAL A 629 -22.39 -2.65 -1.93
CA VAL A 629 -22.61 -4.03 -2.36
C VAL A 629 -24.02 -4.23 -2.90
N SER A 630 -25.02 -3.49 -2.42
CA SER A 630 -26.39 -3.57 -2.93
C SER A 630 -26.42 -3.35 -4.44
N SER A 631 -25.67 -2.35 -4.93
CA SER A 631 -25.51 -2.05 -6.36
C SER A 631 -24.93 -3.19 -7.19
N LEU A 632 -24.13 -4.08 -6.59
CA LEU A 632 -23.56 -5.27 -7.25
C LEU A 632 -24.49 -6.49 -7.11
N VAL A 633 -25.17 -6.63 -5.98
CA VAL A 633 -26.11 -7.73 -5.71
C VAL A 633 -27.32 -7.67 -6.64
N GLU A 634 -27.71 -6.48 -7.09
CA GLU A 634 -28.74 -6.31 -8.12
C GLU A 634 -28.46 -7.16 -9.38
N LEU A 635 -27.20 -7.36 -9.78
CA LEU A 635 -26.84 -8.22 -10.92
C LEU A 635 -27.17 -9.70 -10.70
N ARG A 636 -27.13 -10.15 -9.45
CA ARG A 636 -27.47 -11.54 -9.10
C ARG A 636 -28.98 -11.72 -9.12
N ASP A 637 -29.70 -10.75 -8.57
CA ASP A 637 -31.13 -10.84 -8.36
C ASP A 637 -31.92 -10.52 -9.65
N ASN A 638 -31.37 -9.65 -10.51
CA ASN A 638 -31.94 -9.24 -11.80
C ASN A 638 -30.87 -9.28 -12.91
N PRO A 639 -30.43 -10.47 -13.35
CA PRO A 639 -29.39 -10.57 -14.37
C PRO A 639 -29.90 -10.00 -15.71
N PRO A 640 -29.07 -9.21 -16.42
CA PRO A 640 -29.45 -8.66 -17.72
C PRO A 640 -29.64 -9.76 -18.77
N ARG A 641 -30.52 -9.50 -19.75
CA ARG A 641 -30.70 -10.39 -20.90
C ARG A 641 -29.50 -10.26 -21.83
N ARG A 642 -28.77 -11.35 -22.05
CA ARG A 642 -27.56 -11.43 -22.91
C ARG A 642 -27.86 -11.37 -24.42
N ASP A 643 -28.85 -10.59 -24.81
CA ASP A 643 -29.26 -10.42 -26.21
C ASP A 643 -28.41 -9.33 -26.90
N ARG A 644 -27.37 -8.79 -26.24
CA ARG A 644 -26.39 -7.85 -26.81
C ARG A 644 -25.45 -8.63 -27.74
N GLU A 645 -25.74 -8.65 -29.05
CA GLU A 645 -24.84 -9.25 -30.04
C GLU A 645 -23.43 -8.63 -29.95
N PRO A 646 -22.35 -9.43 -29.94
CA PRO A 646 -21.00 -8.90 -30.08
C PRO A 646 -20.84 -8.33 -31.50
N VAL A 647 -20.74 -7.00 -31.59
CA VAL A 647 -20.55 -6.32 -32.88
C VAL A 647 -19.07 -6.34 -33.22
N LEU A 648 -18.72 -7.05 -34.30
CA LEU A 648 -17.40 -7.00 -34.92
C LEU A 648 -17.17 -5.60 -35.51
N LEU A 649 -16.19 -4.86 -34.96
CA LEU A 649 -15.68 -3.62 -35.54
C LEU A 649 -14.27 -3.83 -36.13
N PRO A 650 -13.90 -3.08 -37.18
CA PRO A 650 -12.61 -3.25 -37.85
C PRO A 650 -11.45 -2.87 -36.92
N ALA A 651 -10.36 -3.62 -37.03
CA ALA A 651 -9.16 -3.46 -36.22
C ALA A 651 -8.62 -2.03 -36.28
N VAL A 652 -8.57 -1.34 -35.14
CA VAL A 652 -7.73 -0.15 -34.99
C VAL A 652 -6.29 -0.65 -34.95
N SER A 653 -5.52 -0.37 -36.00
CA SER A 653 -4.09 -0.63 -36.02
C SER A 653 -3.41 0.26 -34.99
N LEU A 654 -2.98 -0.33 -33.88
CA LEU A 654 -2.00 0.31 -33.02
C LEU A 654 -0.60 0.07 -33.60
N PRO A 655 0.33 1.02 -33.43
CA PRO A 655 1.70 0.87 -33.87
C PRO A 655 2.33 -0.34 -33.16
N ALA A 656 3.11 -1.10 -33.92
CA ALA A 656 3.87 -2.22 -33.38
C ALA A 656 4.78 -1.74 -32.24
N PRO A 657 4.97 -2.54 -31.18
CA PRO A 657 5.95 -2.22 -30.15
C PRO A 657 7.31 -1.99 -30.81
N ALA A 658 7.95 -0.86 -30.52
CA ALA A 658 9.33 -0.63 -30.91
C ALA A 658 10.17 -1.77 -30.32
N ASP A 659 10.89 -2.46 -31.20
CA ASP A 659 11.54 -3.72 -30.93
C ASP A 659 12.37 -3.73 -29.65
N ALA A 660 12.22 -4.85 -28.93
CA ALA A 660 13.19 -5.35 -27.99
C ALA A 660 14.55 -5.54 -28.70
N ALA A 661 15.51 -4.67 -28.42
CA ALA A 661 16.92 -4.88 -28.72
C ALA A 661 17.75 -4.67 -27.45
N LEU A 662 17.94 -5.80 -26.76
CA LEU A 662 18.98 -6.16 -25.76
C LEU A 662 19.13 -5.32 -24.49
#